data_AF-A0A8J4LXP0-F1
#
_entry.id   AF-A0A8J4LXP0-F1
#
_cell.length_a   1.000
_cell.length_b   1.000
_cell.length_c   1.000
_cell.angle_alpha   90.00
_cell.angle_beta   90.00
_cell.angle_gamma   90.00
#
_symmetry.space_group_name_H-M   'P 1'
#
loop_
_entity.id
_entity.type
_entity.pdbx_description
1 polymer ?
#
loop_
_entity_poly.entity_id
_entity_poly.type
_entity_poly.pdbx_seq_one_letter_code
_entity_poly.pdbx_strand_id
1 'polypeptide(L)'
;MDSYGGVVWALAASPVSAVKPGFSHVLAAACDDGSVRLFGCEGGEPGLVPERVLTRLEGRLLTVAWHAGGTVLAVAGSAGNIHLLDAVTGREHLRITASATTSRPVTVWRVLSLPDGTVVSGDSDGAVQMWDSRFGTLLQRFTQHRADVLALAATEDGATVFAAGVDSQVAMFTLVSGGEGAGAHHVESWVYTHYKRPHTHDVRALALLAVPDGIGGDGRGAILLSGAVDAQLMAYPAKTFLQEHPHRLSKCPQRPLCQVAIASAAPPRLMVAQRDTIDVWQLAGTADPAAAAAAVRFGPGGWGPGQQEGEPLELVAAPRHLARIQIKGGRIASASLSPSGGIVACTTSSGTRAYRLETHGVRGGAAGLTVPPALERLRLPAEVNGPAIAVAATDDLLVLALRNGGLLSYDISHKTVIVHRKVPEGPAPLSVVSSPPANAQQAWRSYCPTAAQLVVAADGSLLAAVGGQGITLYRLPGLEPLDRPLRADCAVTAAAFSHDSRLFAVTTSACQLLVWEMVGATAGGSDCVQVRWCSENAEAITASISRLPGTPTSISFCPATFPRGRTAQPKAGLPYRLVVNGPGGMVHFDMSCKVATTYLRGGNFGLGERRKRGRLRPEELPQPEDRPESRGSNGRVIRTVHPAVWVGHVGPADLLLLEKPWEEVLAALPPPLLTQRYGM
;
A
#
# COMPACT_ATOMS: atom_id res chain seq x y z
N MET A 1 -19.77 15.93 8.18
CA MET A 1 -21.09 16.07 7.54
C MET A 1 -21.99 14.99 8.10
N ASP A 2 -23.25 15.31 8.30
CA ASP A 2 -24.27 14.43 8.84
C ASP A 2 -25.21 14.00 7.70
N SER A 3 -25.76 12.79 7.75
CA SER A 3 -26.83 12.35 6.84
C SER A 3 -28.15 13.08 7.08
N TYR A 4 -28.26 13.87 8.16
CA TYR A 4 -29.49 14.53 8.59
C TYR A 4 -30.58 13.50 8.95
N GLY A 5 -30.17 12.40 9.58
CA GLY A 5 -31.01 11.31 10.08
C GLY A 5 -30.53 9.93 9.64
N GLY A 6 -30.84 8.90 10.44
CA GLY A 6 -30.46 7.50 10.21
C GLY A 6 -28.94 7.25 10.13
N VAL A 7 -28.48 6.05 10.48
CA VAL A 7 -27.11 5.62 10.22
C VAL A 7 -27.02 5.21 8.75
N VAL A 8 -26.03 5.74 8.02
CA VAL A 8 -25.77 5.35 6.62
C VAL A 8 -25.12 3.97 6.58
N TRP A 9 -25.71 3.06 5.82
CA TRP A 9 -25.22 1.69 5.64
C TRP A 9 -24.61 1.45 4.25
N ALA A 10 -25.08 2.16 3.23
CA ALA A 10 -24.53 2.08 1.88
C ALA A 10 -24.56 3.43 1.17
N LEU A 11 -23.61 3.62 0.27
CA LEU A 11 -23.45 4.80 -0.57
C LEU A 11 -23.22 4.38 -2.02
N ALA A 12 -23.82 5.10 -2.96
CA ALA A 12 -23.57 4.91 -4.39
C ALA A 12 -23.61 6.26 -5.13
N ALA A 13 -22.62 6.52 -5.99
CA ALA A 13 -22.57 7.71 -6.82
C ALA A 13 -23.32 7.48 -8.14
N SER A 14 -24.02 8.50 -8.62
CA SER A 14 -24.75 8.47 -9.89
C SER A 14 -23.77 8.33 -11.07
N PRO A 15 -24.18 7.67 -12.17
CA PRO A 15 -23.41 7.72 -13.41
C PRO A 15 -23.33 9.17 -13.92
N VAL A 16 -22.29 9.46 -14.70
CA VAL A 16 -22.02 10.81 -15.27
C VAL A 16 -23.19 11.31 -16.14
N SER A 17 -23.92 10.38 -16.77
CA SER A 17 -25.09 10.66 -17.61
C SER A 17 -26.27 11.27 -16.85
N ALA A 18 -26.35 11.14 -15.53
CA ALA A 18 -27.48 11.61 -14.71
C ALA A 18 -27.17 12.88 -13.90
N VAL A 19 -26.09 13.58 -14.26
CA VAL A 19 -25.64 14.78 -13.55
C VAL A 19 -26.49 15.98 -13.97
N LYS A 20 -27.14 16.63 -12.98
CA LYS A 20 -27.88 17.88 -13.20
C LYS A 20 -26.93 19.07 -13.43
N PRO A 21 -27.32 20.11 -14.18
CA PRO A 21 -26.51 21.32 -14.33
C PRO A 21 -26.15 21.92 -12.97
N GLY A 22 -24.86 22.18 -12.73
CA GLY A 22 -24.35 22.72 -11.46
C GLY A 22 -23.75 21.68 -10.50
N PHE A 23 -24.05 20.39 -10.67
CA PHE A 23 -23.40 19.31 -9.91
C PHE A 23 -22.39 18.56 -10.78
N SER A 24 -21.45 17.87 -10.12
CA SER A 24 -20.52 16.92 -10.73
C SER A 24 -21.04 15.49 -10.67
N HIS A 25 -21.70 15.12 -9.56
CA HIS A 25 -22.32 13.83 -9.30
C HIS A 25 -23.45 13.97 -8.26
N VAL A 26 -24.36 13.00 -8.21
CA VAL A 26 -25.32 12.85 -7.11
C VAL A 26 -24.97 11.58 -6.32
N LEU A 27 -24.86 11.70 -5.00
CA LEU A 27 -24.58 10.61 -4.09
C LEU A 27 -25.87 10.14 -3.41
N ALA A 28 -26.21 8.86 -3.56
CA ALA A 28 -27.31 8.23 -2.84
C ALA A 28 -26.81 7.54 -1.57
N ALA A 29 -27.46 7.80 -0.44
CA ALA A 29 -27.17 7.22 0.86
C ALA A 29 -28.36 6.43 1.39
N ALA A 30 -28.20 5.12 1.52
CA ALA A 30 -29.18 4.22 2.10
C ALA A 30 -28.97 4.12 3.62
N CYS A 31 -30.04 4.35 4.38
CA CYS A 31 -29.97 4.49 5.84
C CYS A 31 -30.76 3.40 6.57
N ASP A 32 -30.43 3.19 7.85
CA ASP A 32 -31.11 2.21 8.71
C ASP A 32 -32.56 2.56 9.06
N ASP A 33 -32.93 3.83 8.96
CA ASP A 33 -34.28 4.35 9.20
C ASP A 33 -35.23 4.16 8.01
N GLY A 34 -34.81 3.36 7.02
CA GLY A 34 -35.59 3.06 5.82
C GLY A 34 -35.53 4.13 4.74
N SER A 35 -34.82 5.24 4.94
CA SER A 35 -34.78 6.34 3.98
C SER A 35 -33.55 6.30 3.08
N VAL A 36 -33.73 6.80 1.85
CA VAL A 36 -32.65 7.05 0.90
C VAL A 36 -32.50 8.56 0.76
N ARG A 37 -31.28 9.06 0.95
CA ARG A 37 -30.98 10.49 0.88
C ARG A 37 -30.04 10.78 -0.28
N LEU A 38 -30.34 11.81 -1.06
CA LEU A 38 -29.55 12.25 -2.20
C LEU A 38 -28.78 13.52 -1.83
N PHE A 39 -27.50 13.54 -2.19
CA PHE A 39 -26.61 14.68 -2.00
C PHE A 39 -25.96 15.07 -3.33
N GLY A 40 -26.06 16.34 -3.72
CA GLY A 40 -25.33 16.89 -4.85
C GLY A 40 -23.87 17.16 -4.49
N CYS A 41 -22.95 16.79 -5.36
CA CYS A 41 -21.52 17.11 -5.25
C CYS A 41 -21.21 18.28 -6.18
N GLU A 42 -20.95 19.48 -5.65
CA GLU A 42 -20.55 20.63 -6.48
C GLU A 42 -19.10 20.47 -6.96
N GLY A 43 -18.81 20.91 -8.18
CA GLY A 43 -17.45 20.82 -8.73
C GLY A 43 -16.52 21.87 -8.12
N GLY A 44 -15.44 21.45 -7.45
CA GLY A 44 -14.33 22.31 -7.05
C GLY A 44 -14.27 22.70 -5.56
N GLU A 45 -15.38 22.66 -4.83
CA GLU A 45 -15.42 22.90 -3.38
C GLU A 45 -15.74 21.59 -2.62
N PRO A 46 -15.06 21.30 -1.50
CA PRO A 46 -15.34 20.10 -0.70
C PRO A 46 -16.66 20.27 0.08
N GLY A 47 -17.79 19.98 -0.58
CA GLY A 47 -19.13 20.07 0.01
C GLY A 47 -20.12 19.07 -0.60
N LEU A 48 -20.86 18.35 0.25
CA LEU A 48 -22.08 17.63 -0.16
C LEU A 48 -23.28 18.51 0.16
N VAL A 49 -24.08 18.83 -0.85
CA VAL A 49 -25.30 19.62 -0.68
C VAL A 49 -26.48 18.65 -0.57
N PRO A 50 -27.23 18.62 0.55
CA PRO A 50 -28.40 17.75 0.66
C PRO A 50 -29.44 18.18 -0.38
N GLU A 51 -29.85 17.25 -1.23
CA GLU A 51 -30.79 17.52 -2.32
C GLU A 51 -32.20 17.05 -1.95
N ARG A 52 -32.33 15.78 -1.53
CA ARG A 52 -33.63 15.16 -1.34
C ARG A 52 -33.60 13.98 -0.40
N VAL A 53 -34.72 13.73 0.27
CA VAL A 53 -35.01 12.46 0.97
C VAL A 53 -36.13 11.75 0.20
N LEU A 54 -35.90 10.51 -0.20
CA LEU A 54 -36.87 9.68 -0.92
C LEU A 54 -37.85 9.04 0.06
N THR A 55 -38.90 8.40 -0.48
CA THR A 55 -39.92 7.71 0.30
C THR A 55 -39.29 6.71 1.27
N ARG A 56 -39.72 6.74 2.54
CA ARG A 56 -39.25 5.80 3.57
C ARG A 56 -39.79 4.40 3.27
N LEU A 57 -38.89 3.43 3.25
CA LEU A 57 -39.15 2.02 3.02
C LEU A 57 -39.14 1.24 4.34
N GLU A 58 -39.55 -0.02 4.30
CA GLU A 58 -39.59 -0.89 5.46
C GLU A 58 -38.21 -1.48 5.79
N GLY A 59 -37.85 -1.47 7.07
CA GLY A 59 -36.61 -2.06 7.56
C GLY A 59 -35.35 -1.22 7.28
N ARG A 60 -34.19 -1.80 7.60
CA ARG A 60 -32.89 -1.16 7.38
C ARG A 60 -32.49 -1.33 5.94
N LEU A 61 -32.05 -0.25 5.29
CA LEU A 61 -31.50 -0.34 3.93
C LEU A 61 -30.01 -0.59 4.00
N LEU A 62 -29.56 -1.69 3.39
CA LEU A 62 -28.18 -2.18 3.51
C LEU A 62 -27.38 -1.98 2.22
N THR A 63 -28.05 -1.64 1.13
CA THR A 63 -27.46 -1.51 -0.19
C THR A 63 -28.26 -0.56 -1.08
N VAL A 64 -27.57 0.15 -1.96
CA VAL A 64 -28.12 1.00 -2.99
C VAL A 64 -27.24 0.89 -4.24
N ALA A 65 -27.85 0.82 -5.42
CA ALA A 65 -27.17 0.84 -6.71
C ALA A 65 -27.93 1.73 -7.69
N TRP A 66 -27.21 2.49 -8.49
CA TRP A 66 -27.80 3.24 -9.60
C TRP A 66 -27.95 2.33 -10.82
N HIS A 67 -29.06 2.49 -11.52
CA HIS A 67 -29.19 1.99 -12.89
C HIS A 67 -28.24 2.77 -13.82
N ALA A 68 -27.76 2.16 -14.90
CA ALA A 68 -26.81 2.79 -15.84
C ALA A 68 -27.37 4.09 -16.48
N GLY A 69 -28.69 4.15 -16.68
CA GLY A 69 -29.39 5.36 -17.13
C GLY A 69 -29.51 6.47 -16.08
N GLY A 70 -29.17 6.17 -14.82
CA GLY A 70 -29.06 7.12 -13.70
C GLY A 70 -30.35 7.82 -13.24
N THR A 71 -31.52 7.37 -13.72
CA THR A 71 -32.83 7.83 -13.23
C THR A 71 -33.42 6.92 -12.16
N VAL A 72 -32.99 5.65 -12.11
CA VAL A 72 -33.54 4.63 -11.21
C VAL A 72 -32.47 4.15 -10.22
N LEU A 73 -32.90 3.95 -8.98
CA LEU A 73 -32.13 3.39 -7.87
C LEU A 73 -32.71 2.05 -7.46
N ALA A 74 -31.88 1.00 -7.43
CA ALA A 74 -32.19 -0.26 -6.77
C ALA A 74 -31.75 -0.19 -5.31
N VAL A 75 -32.64 -0.47 -4.38
CA VAL A 75 -32.41 -0.33 -2.94
C VAL A 75 -32.97 -1.55 -2.22
N ALA A 76 -32.22 -2.13 -1.28
CA ALA A 76 -32.68 -3.31 -0.55
C ALA A 76 -32.05 -3.38 0.85
N GLY A 77 -32.56 -4.31 1.67
CA GLY A 77 -32.02 -4.53 3.01
C GLY A 77 -32.74 -5.62 3.80
N SER A 78 -33.03 -5.33 5.07
CA SER A 78 -33.48 -6.37 6.03
C SER A 78 -34.90 -6.90 5.81
N ALA A 79 -35.73 -6.20 5.05
CA ALA A 79 -37.12 -6.61 4.80
C ALA A 79 -37.27 -7.65 3.65
N GLY A 80 -36.17 -8.00 2.97
CA GLY A 80 -36.19 -8.96 1.86
C GLY A 80 -36.83 -8.43 0.57
N ASN A 81 -37.18 -7.14 0.52
CA ASN A 81 -37.68 -6.49 -0.67
C ASN A 81 -36.56 -5.68 -1.34
N ILE A 82 -36.56 -5.70 -2.67
CA ILE A 82 -35.76 -4.86 -3.54
C ILE A 82 -36.70 -3.83 -4.15
N HIS A 83 -36.44 -2.56 -3.89
CA HIS A 83 -37.24 -1.43 -4.35
C HIS A 83 -36.51 -0.73 -5.49
N LEU A 84 -37.21 -0.49 -6.60
CA LEU A 84 -36.74 0.36 -7.68
C LEU A 84 -37.41 1.72 -7.54
N LEU A 85 -36.60 2.73 -7.19
CA LEU A 85 -37.06 4.09 -6.95
C LEU A 85 -36.61 5.00 -8.09
N ASP A 86 -37.46 5.92 -8.50
CA ASP A 86 -37.06 7.02 -9.37
C ASP A 86 -36.37 8.10 -8.54
N ALA A 87 -35.12 8.39 -8.88
CA ALA A 87 -34.29 9.36 -8.18
C ALA A 87 -34.79 10.82 -8.40
N VAL A 88 -35.47 11.08 -9.52
CA VAL A 88 -35.99 12.40 -9.91
C VAL A 88 -37.35 12.67 -9.29
N THR A 89 -38.24 11.69 -9.21
CA THR A 89 -39.59 11.87 -8.63
C THR A 89 -39.67 11.42 -7.16
N GLY A 90 -38.76 10.56 -6.72
CA GLY A 90 -38.73 9.94 -5.40
C GLY A 90 -39.80 8.87 -5.16
N ARG A 91 -40.50 8.47 -6.22
CA ARG A 91 -41.54 7.45 -6.17
C ARG A 91 -40.97 6.06 -6.39
N GLU A 92 -41.57 5.08 -5.73
CA GLU A 92 -41.32 3.67 -6.01
C GLU A 92 -42.00 3.27 -7.32
N HIS A 93 -41.20 2.79 -8.26
CA HIS A 93 -41.67 2.29 -9.56
C HIS A 93 -42.04 0.81 -9.48
N LEU A 94 -41.26 0.04 -8.74
CA LEU A 94 -41.42 -1.41 -8.66
C LEU A 94 -40.90 -1.95 -7.33
N ARG A 95 -41.59 -2.97 -6.82
CA ARG A 95 -41.18 -3.75 -5.66
C ARG A 95 -41.00 -5.21 -6.04
N ILE A 96 -39.84 -5.77 -5.73
CA ILE A 96 -39.51 -7.17 -5.95
C ILE A 96 -39.30 -7.83 -4.59
N THR A 97 -39.98 -8.93 -4.32
CA THR A 97 -39.74 -9.71 -3.09
C THR A 97 -38.71 -10.79 -3.40
N ALA A 98 -37.56 -10.75 -2.72
CA ALA A 98 -36.49 -11.71 -2.93
C ALA A 98 -36.98 -13.12 -2.59
N SER A 99 -36.67 -14.10 -3.45
CA SER A 99 -37.05 -15.48 -3.18
C SER A 99 -36.32 -15.97 -1.92
N ALA A 100 -37.02 -16.68 -1.05
CA ALA A 100 -36.50 -17.21 0.20
C ALA A 100 -36.69 -18.73 0.22
N THR A 101 -35.75 -19.46 0.82
CA THR A 101 -35.89 -20.92 1.02
C THR A 101 -36.83 -21.22 2.19
N THR A 102 -36.93 -20.30 3.14
CA THR A 102 -37.80 -20.41 4.33
C THR A 102 -38.98 -19.45 4.25
N SER A 103 -39.95 -19.58 5.18
CA SER A 103 -41.06 -18.63 5.29
C SER A 103 -40.68 -17.25 5.84
N ARG A 104 -39.43 -17.08 6.30
CA ARG A 104 -38.92 -15.79 6.80
C ARG A 104 -38.31 -14.99 5.65
N PRO A 105 -38.46 -13.65 5.66
CA PRO A 105 -37.82 -12.81 4.66
C PRO A 105 -36.29 -12.93 4.79
N VAL A 106 -35.62 -13.06 3.65
CA VAL A 106 -34.15 -13.00 3.58
C VAL A 106 -33.67 -11.57 3.77
N THR A 107 -32.46 -11.39 4.28
CA THR A 107 -31.79 -10.10 4.24
C THR A 107 -31.04 -9.96 2.92
N VAL A 108 -31.34 -8.91 2.15
CA VAL A 108 -30.60 -8.60 0.92
C VAL A 108 -29.41 -7.70 1.29
N TRP A 109 -28.21 -8.26 1.23
CA TRP A 109 -26.98 -7.58 1.63
C TRP A 109 -26.44 -6.67 0.52
N ARG A 110 -26.59 -7.08 -0.74
CA ARG A 110 -26.08 -6.33 -1.90
C ARG A 110 -27.02 -6.41 -3.09
N VAL A 111 -27.12 -5.30 -3.80
CA VAL A 111 -27.72 -5.23 -5.13
C VAL A 111 -26.74 -4.59 -6.12
N LEU A 112 -26.83 -5.01 -7.38
CA LEU A 112 -26.22 -4.34 -8.52
C LEU A 112 -27.26 -4.17 -9.63
N SER A 113 -27.11 -3.13 -10.43
CA SER A 113 -27.84 -2.97 -11.68
C SER A 113 -26.86 -3.15 -12.84
N LEU A 114 -27.21 -4.02 -13.78
CA LEU A 114 -26.47 -4.24 -15.01
C LEU A 114 -26.97 -3.30 -16.12
N PRO A 115 -26.16 -3.05 -17.18
CA PRO A 115 -26.54 -2.14 -18.27
C PRO A 115 -27.74 -2.60 -19.10
N ASP A 116 -27.99 -3.90 -19.17
CA ASP A 116 -29.12 -4.54 -19.85
C ASP A 116 -30.47 -4.38 -19.11
N GLY A 117 -30.44 -3.80 -17.90
CA GLY A 117 -31.60 -3.68 -17.03
C GLY A 117 -31.80 -4.89 -16.11
N THR A 118 -30.86 -5.84 -16.04
CA THR A 118 -30.90 -6.91 -15.05
C THR A 118 -30.48 -6.37 -13.68
N VAL A 119 -31.25 -6.68 -12.63
CA VAL A 119 -30.87 -6.43 -11.23
C VAL A 119 -30.35 -7.72 -10.61
N VAL A 120 -29.18 -7.66 -10.00
CA VAL A 120 -28.56 -8.79 -9.29
C VAL A 120 -28.67 -8.55 -7.80
N SER A 121 -29.10 -9.54 -7.03
CA SER A 121 -29.14 -9.48 -5.57
C SER A 121 -28.41 -10.64 -4.91
N GLY A 122 -27.67 -10.35 -3.84
CA GLY A 122 -27.05 -11.33 -2.96
C GLY A 122 -27.67 -11.25 -1.56
N ASP A 123 -28.07 -12.40 -1.00
CA ASP A 123 -28.85 -12.47 0.23
C ASP A 123 -28.27 -13.38 1.32
N SER A 124 -28.94 -13.40 2.48
CA SER A 124 -28.59 -14.19 3.66
C SER A 124 -28.84 -15.70 3.53
N ASP A 125 -29.59 -16.15 2.52
CA ASP A 125 -29.74 -17.58 2.23
C ASP A 125 -28.57 -18.12 1.38
N GLY A 126 -27.59 -17.27 1.07
CA GLY A 126 -26.50 -17.61 0.14
C GLY A 126 -26.95 -17.63 -1.31
N ALA A 127 -28.10 -17.03 -1.64
CA ALA A 127 -28.59 -16.99 -3.00
C ALA A 127 -28.10 -15.74 -3.75
N VAL A 128 -27.72 -15.95 -5.00
CA VAL A 128 -27.53 -14.90 -6.02
C VAL A 128 -28.71 -14.97 -6.96
N GLN A 129 -29.49 -13.90 -7.04
CA GLN A 129 -30.72 -13.85 -7.82
C GLN A 129 -30.63 -12.77 -8.89
N MET A 130 -31.07 -13.10 -10.11
CA MET A 130 -31.09 -12.22 -11.28
C MET A 130 -32.55 -11.87 -11.59
N TRP A 131 -32.85 -10.59 -11.77
CA TRP A 131 -34.22 -10.07 -11.94
C TRP A 131 -34.31 -9.17 -13.17
N ASP A 132 -35.41 -9.28 -13.93
CA ASP A 132 -35.73 -8.27 -14.96
C ASP A 132 -36.30 -7.03 -14.27
N SER A 133 -35.61 -5.89 -14.35
CA SER A 133 -36.06 -4.64 -13.72
C SER A 133 -37.34 -4.05 -14.33
N ARG A 134 -37.72 -4.44 -15.54
CA ARG A 134 -38.92 -3.91 -16.22
C ARG A 134 -40.20 -4.55 -15.70
N PHE A 135 -40.14 -5.86 -15.43
CA PHE A 135 -41.32 -6.65 -15.02
C PHE A 135 -41.24 -7.14 -13.57
N GLY A 136 -40.07 -7.06 -12.94
CA GLY A 136 -39.85 -7.54 -11.58
C GLY A 136 -39.83 -9.06 -11.46
N THR A 137 -39.63 -9.75 -12.58
CA THR A 137 -39.67 -11.21 -12.65
C THR A 137 -38.29 -11.78 -12.34
N LEU A 138 -38.26 -12.86 -11.54
CA LEU A 138 -37.05 -13.64 -11.31
C LEU A 138 -36.63 -14.32 -12.61
N LEU A 139 -35.45 -13.96 -13.12
CA LEU A 139 -34.84 -14.65 -14.26
C LEU A 139 -34.24 -15.97 -13.78
N GLN A 140 -33.32 -15.92 -12.82
CA GLN A 140 -32.63 -17.10 -12.29
C GLN A 140 -32.20 -16.92 -10.83
N ARG A 141 -32.14 -18.04 -10.08
CA ARG A 141 -31.68 -18.12 -8.69
C ARG A 141 -30.56 -19.16 -8.59
N PHE A 142 -29.44 -18.77 -7.99
CA PHE A 142 -28.29 -19.64 -7.74
C PHE A 142 -28.04 -19.77 -6.24
N THR A 143 -28.04 -20.99 -5.71
CA THR A 143 -27.86 -21.28 -4.26
C THR A 143 -26.49 -21.92 -3.97
N GLN A 144 -25.45 -21.42 -4.63
CA GLN A 144 -24.13 -22.04 -4.57
C GLN A 144 -23.33 -21.65 -3.32
N HIS A 145 -23.54 -20.43 -2.81
CA HIS A 145 -22.93 -20.01 -1.56
C HIS A 145 -23.60 -20.70 -0.39
N ARG A 146 -22.82 -21.03 0.64
CA ARG A 146 -23.30 -21.75 1.84
C ARG A 146 -23.68 -20.82 3.00
N ALA A 147 -23.47 -19.53 2.81
CA ALA A 147 -23.73 -18.47 3.77
C ALA A 147 -23.94 -17.15 3.02
N ASP A 148 -24.22 -16.09 3.76
CA ASP A 148 -24.57 -14.76 3.26
C ASP A 148 -23.66 -14.25 2.14
N VAL A 149 -24.26 -13.79 1.04
CA VAL A 149 -23.56 -13.11 -0.07
C VAL A 149 -23.43 -11.63 0.26
N LEU A 150 -22.21 -11.18 0.58
CA LEU A 150 -21.94 -9.84 1.12
C LEU A 150 -21.41 -8.84 0.09
N ALA A 151 -20.97 -9.32 -1.08
CA ALA A 151 -20.35 -8.51 -2.11
C ALA A 151 -20.71 -9.03 -3.50
N LEU A 152 -20.95 -8.10 -4.41
CA LEU A 152 -21.18 -8.35 -5.82
C LEU A 152 -20.31 -7.39 -6.64
N ALA A 153 -19.84 -7.83 -7.81
CA ALA A 153 -19.22 -6.97 -8.82
C ALA A 153 -19.61 -7.48 -10.22
N ALA A 154 -19.66 -6.62 -11.21
CA ALA A 154 -19.97 -7.01 -12.59
C ALA A 154 -19.02 -6.34 -13.57
N THR A 155 -18.79 -6.98 -14.73
CA THR A 155 -18.09 -6.38 -15.87
C THR A 155 -18.90 -5.24 -16.48
N GLU A 156 -18.21 -4.29 -17.11
CA GLU A 156 -18.84 -3.09 -17.70
C GLU A 156 -19.83 -3.43 -18.82
N ASP A 157 -19.57 -4.53 -19.55
CA ASP A 157 -20.48 -5.09 -20.56
C ASP A 157 -21.71 -5.80 -19.94
N GLY A 158 -21.76 -5.98 -18.62
CA GLY A 158 -22.81 -6.71 -17.93
C GLY A 158 -22.80 -8.23 -18.16
N ALA A 159 -21.85 -8.80 -18.89
CA ALA A 159 -21.87 -10.21 -19.28
C ALA A 159 -21.36 -11.15 -18.17
N THR A 160 -20.60 -10.63 -17.20
CA THR A 160 -20.03 -11.42 -16.10
C THR A 160 -20.34 -10.78 -14.76
N VAL A 161 -20.80 -11.60 -13.82
CA VAL A 161 -21.06 -11.22 -12.43
C VAL A 161 -20.20 -12.06 -11.50
N PHE A 162 -19.61 -11.41 -10.50
CA PHE A 162 -18.89 -12.03 -9.41
C PHE A 162 -19.65 -11.84 -8.10
N ALA A 163 -19.70 -12.88 -7.28
CA ALA A 163 -20.31 -12.85 -5.96
C ALA A 163 -19.37 -13.41 -4.90
N ALA A 164 -19.41 -12.82 -3.70
CA ALA A 164 -18.62 -13.31 -2.58
C ALA A 164 -19.29 -13.03 -1.23
N GLY A 165 -18.93 -13.81 -0.21
CA GLY A 165 -19.64 -13.79 1.05
C GLY A 165 -18.88 -14.37 2.24
N VAL A 166 -19.64 -14.75 3.26
CA VAL A 166 -19.13 -15.31 4.53
C VAL A 166 -18.45 -16.67 4.32
N ASP A 167 -18.82 -17.42 3.29
CA ASP A 167 -18.27 -18.74 2.98
C ASP A 167 -16.90 -18.73 2.27
N SER A 168 -16.26 -17.55 2.23
CA SER A 168 -14.96 -17.24 1.61
C SER A 168 -14.84 -17.56 0.12
N GLN A 169 -15.95 -17.89 -0.56
CA GLN A 169 -15.97 -18.09 -2.00
C GLN A 169 -16.03 -16.77 -2.75
N VAL A 170 -15.30 -16.71 -3.87
CA VAL A 170 -15.50 -15.75 -4.95
C VAL A 170 -16.01 -16.55 -6.16
N ALA A 171 -17.32 -16.49 -6.40
CA ALA A 171 -18.01 -17.18 -7.48
C ALA A 171 -18.14 -16.28 -8.72
N MET A 172 -18.19 -16.90 -9.90
CA MET A 172 -18.34 -16.28 -11.20
C MET A 172 -19.58 -16.83 -11.91
N PHE A 173 -20.36 -15.92 -12.48
CA PHE A 173 -21.56 -16.19 -13.27
C PHE A 173 -21.42 -15.47 -14.61
N THR A 174 -21.74 -16.15 -15.70
CA THR A 174 -21.64 -15.60 -17.06
C THR A 174 -22.99 -15.68 -17.76
N LEU A 175 -23.36 -14.60 -18.45
CA LEU A 175 -24.48 -14.60 -19.38
C LEU A 175 -24.05 -15.31 -20.67
N VAL A 176 -24.79 -16.33 -21.06
CA VAL A 176 -24.55 -17.10 -22.28
C VAL A 176 -25.78 -17.00 -23.18
N SER A 177 -25.57 -16.57 -24.42
CA SER A 177 -26.60 -16.58 -25.46
C SER A 177 -26.64 -17.97 -26.10
N GLY A 178 -27.77 -18.66 -25.99
CA GLY A 178 -28.02 -19.92 -26.68
C GLY A 178 -28.73 -19.66 -28.01
N GLY A 179 -28.15 -20.10 -29.12
CA GLY A 179 -28.78 -20.00 -30.44
C GLY A 179 -27.85 -20.29 -31.62
N GLU A 180 -27.41 -21.54 -31.80
CA GLU A 180 -26.84 -21.97 -33.09
C GLU A 180 -27.88 -22.78 -33.86
N GLY A 181 -28.62 -22.08 -34.74
CA GLY A 181 -29.57 -22.68 -35.67
C GLY A 181 -30.49 -21.62 -36.27
N ALA A 182 -30.61 -21.60 -37.60
CA ALA A 182 -31.52 -20.70 -38.32
C ALA A 182 -32.98 -21.04 -37.95
N GLY A 183 -33.53 -20.31 -36.97
CA GLY A 183 -34.90 -20.48 -36.46
C GLY A 183 -35.04 -20.58 -34.93
N ALA A 184 -33.95 -20.64 -34.16
CA ALA A 184 -34.03 -20.66 -32.70
C ALA A 184 -34.22 -19.25 -32.12
N HIS A 185 -35.17 -19.08 -31.19
CA HIS A 185 -35.30 -17.87 -30.39
C HIS A 185 -34.00 -17.63 -29.59
N HIS A 186 -33.50 -16.39 -29.58
CA HIS A 186 -32.31 -15.99 -28.84
C HIS A 186 -32.60 -16.07 -27.32
N VAL A 187 -32.20 -17.16 -26.68
CA VAL A 187 -32.39 -17.34 -25.23
C VAL A 187 -31.08 -17.03 -24.53
N GLU A 188 -31.05 -15.92 -23.82
CA GLU A 188 -29.94 -15.59 -22.92
C GLU A 188 -30.20 -16.22 -21.55
N SER A 189 -29.18 -16.87 -20.99
CA SER A 189 -29.26 -17.48 -19.66
C SER A 189 -27.96 -17.30 -18.91
N TRP A 190 -28.07 -16.95 -17.64
CA TRP A 190 -26.97 -16.94 -16.69
C TRP A 190 -26.57 -18.36 -16.35
N VAL A 191 -25.26 -18.60 -16.31
CA VAL A 191 -24.67 -19.87 -15.94
C VAL A 191 -23.69 -19.62 -14.81
N TYR A 192 -23.82 -20.40 -13.74
CA TYR A 192 -22.78 -20.49 -12.73
C TYR A 192 -21.55 -21.19 -13.32
N THR A 193 -20.43 -20.49 -13.39
CA THR A 193 -19.24 -20.97 -14.10
C THR A 193 -18.29 -21.69 -13.15
N HIS A 194 -17.82 -21.01 -12.10
CA HIS A 194 -16.86 -21.56 -11.14
C HIS A 194 -16.71 -20.67 -9.91
N TYR A 195 -15.92 -21.11 -8.93
CA TYR A 195 -15.54 -20.29 -7.78
C TYR A 195 -14.07 -20.49 -7.40
N LYS A 196 -13.52 -19.55 -6.63
CA LYS A 196 -12.23 -19.68 -5.93
C LYS A 196 -12.39 -19.37 -4.45
N ARG A 197 -11.51 -19.92 -3.61
CA ARG A 197 -11.43 -19.58 -2.17
C ARG A 197 -10.01 -19.16 -1.77
N PRO A 198 -9.55 -17.97 -2.18
CA PRO A 198 -8.21 -17.51 -1.82
C PRO A 198 -8.14 -16.84 -0.45
N HIS A 199 -9.28 -16.45 0.12
CA HIS A 199 -9.38 -15.88 1.46
C HIS A 199 -9.60 -16.97 2.51
N THR A 200 -9.13 -16.68 3.71
CA THR A 200 -9.33 -17.53 4.88
C THR A 200 -10.62 -17.21 5.62
N HIS A 201 -11.10 -15.96 5.50
CA HIS A 201 -12.30 -15.43 6.17
C HIS A 201 -13.28 -14.82 5.16
N ASP A 202 -14.39 -14.30 5.67
CA ASP A 202 -15.47 -13.64 4.93
C ASP A 202 -14.95 -12.58 3.95
N VAL A 203 -15.39 -12.68 2.70
CA VAL A 203 -15.15 -11.64 1.70
C VAL A 203 -16.22 -10.57 1.86
N ARG A 204 -15.78 -9.34 2.17
CA ARG A 204 -16.67 -8.22 2.52
C ARG A 204 -16.85 -7.22 1.37
N ALA A 205 -15.92 -7.21 0.42
CA ALA A 205 -15.96 -6.29 -0.71
C ALA A 205 -15.41 -6.95 -1.97
N LEU A 206 -16.07 -6.65 -3.08
CA LEU A 206 -15.61 -6.90 -4.45
C LEU A 206 -15.63 -5.57 -5.19
N ALA A 207 -14.64 -5.34 -6.04
CA ALA A 207 -14.61 -4.20 -6.95
C ALA A 207 -13.98 -4.63 -8.27
N LEU A 208 -14.49 -4.12 -9.38
CA LEU A 208 -13.90 -4.36 -10.68
C LEU A 208 -13.25 -3.08 -11.19
N LEU A 209 -12.03 -3.22 -11.71
CA LEU A 209 -11.27 -2.15 -12.34
C LEU A 209 -11.12 -2.45 -13.83
N ALA A 210 -11.74 -1.65 -14.69
CA ALA A 210 -11.46 -1.70 -16.12
C ALA A 210 -10.02 -1.23 -16.37
N VAL A 211 -9.24 -2.03 -17.10
CA VAL A 211 -7.91 -1.64 -17.55
C VAL A 211 -8.04 -1.20 -19.01
N PRO A 212 -7.73 0.05 -19.35
CA PRO A 212 -7.81 0.54 -20.73
C PRO A 212 -6.95 -0.29 -21.68
N ASP A 213 -7.44 -0.52 -22.88
CA ASP A 213 -6.68 -1.19 -23.93
C ASP A 213 -5.37 -0.41 -24.21
N GLY A 214 -4.22 -1.09 -24.12
CA GLY A 214 -2.90 -0.54 -24.42
C GLY A 214 -1.93 -0.45 -23.23
N ILE A 215 -2.41 -0.44 -21.98
CA ILE A 215 -1.51 -0.56 -20.81
C ILE A 215 -1.23 -2.04 -20.57
N GLY A 216 -0.15 -2.53 -21.19
CA GLY A 216 0.39 -3.87 -20.94
C GLY A 216 0.05 -4.95 -21.96
N GLY A 217 -0.26 -4.61 -23.22
CA GLY A 217 -0.17 -5.47 -24.42
C GLY A 217 -0.98 -6.78 -24.49
N ASP A 218 -1.50 -7.27 -23.36
CA ASP A 218 -1.92 -8.65 -23.18
C ASP A 218 -3.44 -8.84 -23.30
N GLY A 219 -4.20 -7.76 -23.54
CA GLY A 219 -5.68 -7.84 -23.62
C GLY A 219 -6.32 -8.42 -22.34
N ARG A 220 -5.69 -8.22 -21.17
CA ARG A 220 -6.07 -8.78 -19.86
C ARG A 220 -7.46 -8.34 -19.39
N GLY A 221 -8.07 -7.34 -20.03
CA GLY A 221 -9.41 -6.86 -19.68
C GLY A 221 -9.45 -6.26 -18.27
N ALA A 222 -10.57 -6.42 -17.57
CA ALA A 222 -10.74 -5.90 -16.22
C ALA A 222 -10.04 -6.75 -15.14
N ILE A 223 -9.67 -6.10 -14.02
CA ILE A 223 -9.14 -6.75 -12.82
C ILE A 223 -10.23 -6.74 -11.74
N LEU A 224 -10.59 -7.92 -11.25
CA LEU A 224 -11.41 -8.07 -10.06
C LEU A 224 -10.51 -7.94 -8.82
N LEU A 225 -10.95 -7.20 -7.82
CA LEU A 225 -10.34 -7.10 -6.51
C LEU A 225 -11.29 -7.65 -5.46
N SER A 226 -10.79 -8.47 -4.54
CA SER A 226 -11.54 -8.92 -3.36
C SER A 226 -10.82 -8.56 -2.07
N GLY A 227 -11.59 -8.11 -1.08
CA GLY A 227 -11.12 -7.79 0.26
C GLY A 227 -11.92 -8.52 1.33
N ALA A 228 -11.22 -9.08 2.31
CA ALA A 228 -11.82 -9.93 3.34
C ALA A 228 -11.38 -9.53 4.75
N VAL A 229 -12.03 -10.13 5.75
CA VAL A 229 -11.76 -9.93 7.18
C VAL A 229 -10.33 -10.34 7.57
N ASP A 230 -9.73 -11.24 6.79
CA ASP A 230 -8.34 -11.66 6.95
C ASP A 230 -7.31 -10.58 6.56
N ALA A 231 -7.74 -9.33 6.37
CA ALA A 231 -6.89 -8.19 5.98
C ALA A 231 -6.07 -8.43 4.69
N GLN A 232 -6.47 -9.40 3.87
CA GLN A 232 -5.85 -9.71 2.61
C GLN A 232 -6.64 -9.10 1.46
N LEU A 233 -5.92 -8.54 0.48
CA LEU A 233 -6.47 -8.18 -0.82
C LEU A 233 -5.98 -9.17 -1.89
N MET A 234 -6.89 -9.59 -2.77
CA MET A 234 -6.58 -10.47 -3.90
C MET A 234 -6.99 -9.79 -5.20
N ALA A 235 -6.17 -9.93 -6.24
CA ALA A 235 -6.46 -9.45 -7.59
C ALA A 235 -6.60 -10.62 -8.56
N TYR A 236 -7.65 -10.61 -9.38
CA TYR A 236 -7.92 -11.64 -10.38
C TYR A 236 -8.02 -10.99 -11.75
N PRO A 237 -7.40 -11.55 -12.78
CA PRO A 237 -7.77 -11.17 -14.13
C PRO A 237 -9.20 -11.66 -14.39
N ALA A 238 -10.14 -10.75 -14.64
CA ALA A 238 -11.56 -11.09 -14.75
C ALA A 238 -11.82 -12.00 -15.96
N LYS A 239 -11.16 -11.73 -17.09
CA LYS A 239 -11.29 -12.50 -18.33
C LYS A 239 -10.70 -13.91 -18.23
N THR A 240 -9.53 -14.05 -17.60
CA THR A 240 -8.85 -15.34 -17.39
C THR A 240 -9.08 -15.89 -15.99
N PHE A 241 -10.21 -15.54 -15.35
CA PHE A 241 -10.52 -15.92 -13.97
C PHE A 241 -10.43 -17.43 -13.73
N LEU A 242 -10.76 -18.28 -14.71
CA LEU A 242 -10.66 -19.74 -14.55
C LEU A 242 -9.24 -20.29 -14.78
N GLN A 243 -8.39 -19.53 -15.45
CA GLN A 243 -7.11 -20.01 -15.97
C GLN A 243 -5.95 -19.67 -15.03
N GLU A 244 -5.98 -18.46 -14.47
CA GLU A 244 -4.89 -17.91 -13.65
C GLU A 244 -5.24 -17.91 -12.16
N HIS A 245 -4.24 -18.03 -11.29
CA HIS A 245 -4.43 -17.85 -9.85
C HIS A 245 -4.56 -16.37 -9.49
N PRO A 246 -5.32 -16.02 -8.43
CA PRO A 246 -5.32 -14.65 -7.95
C PRO A 246 -3.93 -14.22 -7.49
N HIS A 247 -3.58 -12.98 -7.79
CA HIS A 247 -2.41 -12.32 -7.22
C HIS A 247 -2.72 -11.85 -5.81
N ARG A 248 -1.93 -12.32 -4.86
CA ARG A 248 -1.99 -11.88 -3.47
C ARG A 248 -1.27 -10.54 -3.33
N LEU A 249 -1.99 -9.49 -2.97
CA LEU A 249 -1.39 -8.19 -2.66
C LEU A 249 -0.70 -8.23 -1.29
N SER A 250 0.24 -7.33 -1.04
CA SER A 250 0.98 -7.31 0.23
C SER A 250 0.05 -7.10 1.42
N LYS A 251 0.28 -7.88 2.49
CA LYS A 251 -0.39 -7.77 3.80
C LYS A 251 0.13 -6.60 4.62
N CYS A 252 1.43 -6.29 4.48
CA CYS A 252 2.02 -5.20 5.23
C CYS A 252 1.68 -3.85 4.59
N PRO A 253 1.43 -2.82 5.42
CA PRO A 253 1.26 -1.48 4.92
C PRO A 253 2.54 -1.01 4.21
N GLN A 254 2.37 -0.27 3.12
CA GLN A 254 3.49 0.26 2.33
C GLN A 254 4.16 1.49 2.96
N ARG A 255 3.58 2.04 4.04
CA ARG A 255 4.17 3.18 4.77
C ARG A 255 5.28 2.69 5.71
N PRO A 256 6.36 3.47 5.91
CA PRO A 256 7.39 3.14 6.89
C PRO A 256 6.77 3.16 8.30
N LEU A 257 6.63 1.98 8.91
CA LEU A 257 6.18 1.85 10.30
C LEU A 257 7.35 1.96 11.28
N CYS A 258 8.55 1.65 10.81
CA CYS A 258 9.75 1.60 11.63
C CYS A 258 10.80 2.58 11.10
N GLN A 259 11.55 3.17 12.02
CA GLN A 259 12.77 3.90 11.70
C GLN A 259 13.85 3.49 12.68
N VAL A 260 15.07 3.33 12.20
CA VAL A 260 16.23 3.06 13.03
C VAL A 260 17.14 4.28 13.02
N ALA A 261 17.57 4.70 14.19
CA ALA A 261 18.62 5.70 14.38
C ALA A 261 19.93 4.98 14.74
N ILE A 262 20.97 5.22 13.94
CA ILE A 262 22.32 4.69 14.17
C ILE A 262 23.22 5.89 14.44
N ALA A 263 23.54 6.10 15.71
CA ALA A 263 24.43 7.16 16.14
C ALA A 263 25.80 6.57 16.50
N SER A 264 26.90 7.22 16.10
CA SER A 264 28.24 6.76 16.49
C SER A 264 28.48 6.76 18.01
N ALA A 265 27.72 7.56 18.76
CA ALA A 265 27.90 7.79 20.19
C ALA A 265 26.89 7.04 21.09
N ALA A 266 25.93 6.31 20.50
CA ALA A 266 24.88 5.63 21.24
C ALA A 266 24.45 4.32 20.55
N PRO A 267 23.98 3.32 21.32
CA PRO A 267 23.45 2.09 20.74
C PRO A 267 22.25 2.40 19.82
N PRO A 268 22.09 1.66 18.71
CA PRO A 268 21.01 1.88 17.76
C PRO A 268 19.65 1.87 18.43
N ARG A 269 18.78 2.81 18.05
CA ARG A 269 17.40 2.89 18.55
C ARG A 269 16.43 2.57 17.43
N LEU A 270 15.43 1.77 17.75
CA LEU A 270 14.34 1.42 16.86
C LEU A 270 13.07 2.12 17.33
N MET A 271 12.48 2.93 16.47
CA MET A 271 11.12 3.44 16.66
C MET A 271 10.15 2.57 15.85
N VAL A 272 9.05 2.16 16.47
CA VAL A 272 7.92 1.48 15.82
C VAL A 272 6.65 2.31 16.04
N ALA A 273 6.10 2.87 14.97
CA ALA A 273 4.87 3.65 14.99
C ALA A 273 3.68 2.82 14.49
N GLN A 274 2.68 2.63 15.34
CA GLN A 274 1.47 1.89 15.02
C GLN A 274 0.32 2.86 14.69
N ARG A 275 -0.93 2.48 14.98
CA ARG A 275 -2.10 3.31 14.68
C ARG A 275 -2.13 4.57 15.54
N ASP A 276 -1.88 4.42 16.82
CA ASP A 276 -2.04 5.44 17.87
C ASP A 276 -0.96 5.34 18.97
N THR A 277 -0.02 4.41 18.83
CA THR A 277 1.11 4.22 19.75
C THR A 277 2.44 4.36 19.00
N ILE A 278 3.46 4.84 19.70
CA ILE A 278 4.85 4.81 19.27
C ILE A 278 5.67 4.13 20.35
N ASP A 279 6.33 3.03 20.02
CA ASP A 279 7.27 2.35 20.90
C ASP A 279 8.71 2.66 20.45
N VAL A 280 9.57 3.00 21.40
CA VAL A 280 11.00 3.20 21.16
C VAL A 280 11.79 2.15 21.93
N TRP A 281 12.67 1.46 21.21
CA TRP A 281 13.50 0.37 21.70
C TRP A 281 14.97 0.72 21.54
N GLN A 282 15.79 0.27 22.47
CA GLN A 282 17.24 0.27 22.36
C GLN A 282 17.69 -1.13 21.97
N LEU A 283 18.39 -1.24 20.85
CA LEU A 283 18.94 -2.50 20.37
C LEU A 283 20.26 -2.81 21.10
N ALA A 284 20.47 -4.09 21.41
CA ALA A 284 21.74 -4.56 21.94
C ALA A 284 22.73 -4.86 20.79
N GLY A 285 24.02 -4.88 21.10
CA GLY A 285 25.03 -5.37 20.16
C GLY A 285 24.96 -6.89 19.96
N THR A 286 25.64 -7.38 18.92
CA THR A 286 25.84 -8.81 18.64
C THR A 286 26.96 -9.38 19.50
N ALA A 287 26.89 -10.68 19.85
CA ALA A 287 27.78 -11.30 20.83
C ALA A 287 29.27 -11.35 20.43
N ASP A 288 29.57 -11.31 19.13
CA ASP A 288 30.93 -11.26 18.61
C ASP A 288 31.05 -10.34 17.38
N PRO A 289 31.13 -9.01 17.58
CA PRO A 289 31.20 -8.05 16.48
C PRO A 289 32.54 -8.15 15.73
N ALA A 290 33.60 -8.65 16.37
CA ALA A 290 34.94 -8.76 15.78
C ALA A 290 35.05 -9.99 14.86
N ALA A 291 34.51 -11.15 15.26
CA ALA A 291 34.43 -12.31 14.37
C ALA A 291 33.43 -12.10 13.24
N ALA A 292 32.28 -11.44 13.48
CA ALA A 292 31.34 -11.05 12.43
C ALA A 292 32.00 -10.10 11.42
N ALA A 293 32.74 -9.08 11.88
CA ALA A 293 33.47 -8.17 11.00
C ALA A 293 34.66 -8.85 10.27
N ALA A 294 35.35 -9.80 10.90
CA ALA A 294 36.48 -10.52 10.32
C ALA A 294 36.07 -11.66 9.35
N ALA A 295 34.89 -12.27 9.55
CA ALA A 295 34.29 -13.26 8.66
C ALA A 295 33.86 -12.63 7.32
N VAL A 296 33.59 -11.33 7.30
CA VAL A 296 33.40 -10.58 6.06
C VAL A 296 34.77 -10.22 5.49
N ARG A 297 35.39 -11.13 4.73
CA ARG A 297 36.57 -10.78 3.92
C ARG A 297 36.14 -9.91 2.74
N PHE A 298 36.21 -8.59 2.93
CA PHE A 298 35.91 -7.58 1.91
C PHE A 298 37.04 -7.54 0.85
N GLY A 299 36.87 -8.28 -0.24
CA GLY A 299 37.73 -8.20 -1.43
C GLY A 299 36.89 -8.10 -2.71
N PRO A 300 37.49 -7.74 -3.85
CA PRO A 300 36.80 -7.67 -5.16
C PRO A 300 36.34 -9.05 -5.70
N GLY A 301 36.60 -10.13 -4.98
CA GLY A 301 35.94 -11.41 -5.21
C GLY A 301 34.66 -11.43 -4.38
N GLY A 302 33.52 -11.58 -5.05
CA GLY A 302 32.22 -11.69 -4.38
C GLY A 302 32.16 -12.78 -3.31
N TRP A 303 31.01 -12.89 -2.65
CA TRP A 303 30.73 -13.89 -1.63
C TRP A 303 31.31 -15.26 -1.99
N GLY A 304 32.22 -15.75 -1.17
CA GLY A 304 32.85 -17.04 -1.39
C GLY A 304 31.84 -18.18 -1.17
N PRO A 305 32.00 -19.34 -1.82
CA PRO A 305 31.10 -20.50 -1.69
C PRO A 305 30.98 -21.09 -0.27
N GLY A 306 31.68 -20.53 0.73
CA GLY A 306 31.62 -20.90 2.15
C GLY A 306 31.09 -19.84 3.11
N GLN A 307 30.69 -18.64 2.65
CA GLN A 307 30.03 -17.66 3.52
C GLN A 307 28.53 -17.99 3.60
N GLN A 308 28.04 -18.31 4.79
CA GLN A 308 26.61 -18.50 5.05
C GLN A 308 25.91 -17.15 5.11
N GLU A 309 25.00 -16.91 4.18
CA GLU A 309 24.15 -15.73 4.14
C GLU A 309 22.93 -15.97 5.04
N GLY A 310 22.71 -15.10 6.03
CA GLY A 310 21.48 -15.07 6.82
C GLY A 310 21.40 -16.02 8.02
N GLU A 311 22.52 -16.37 8.67
CA GLU A 311 22.43 -17.01 9.99
C GLU A 311 21.91 -16.01 11.04
N PRO A 312 20.89 -16.37 11.84
CA PRO A 312 20.45 -15.54 12.94
C PRO A 312 21.60 -15.27 13.91
N LEU A 313 21.94 -14.00 14.10
CA LEU A 313 22.95 -13.60 15.08
C LEU A 313 22.34 -13.55 16.47
N GLU A 314 22.96 -14.21 17.44
CA GLU A 314 22.54 -14.08 18.84
C GLU A 314 22.88 -12.69 19.38
N LEU A 315 21.89 -12.05 20.00
CA LEU A 315 22.04 -10.76 20.65
C LEU A 315 22.72 -10.94 22.01
N VAL A 316 23.63 -10.03 22.39
CA VAL A 316 24.26 -10.00 23.72
C VAL A 316 23.21 -9.88 24.84
N ALA A 317 22.13 -9.17 24.55
CA ALA A 317 21.02 -8.96 25.47
C ALA A 317 19.72 -8.75 24.69
N ALA A 318 18.59 -8.98 25.35
CA ALA A 318 17.29 -8.65 24.79
C ALA A 318 17.18 -7.12 24.52
N PRO A 319 16.51 -6.70 23.43
CA PRO A 319 16.23 -5.29 23.18
C PRO A 319 15.50 -4.65 24.37
N ARG A 320 15.96 -3.48 24.81
CA ARG A 320 15.36 -2.77 25.95
C ARG A 320 14.28 -1.82 25.46
N HIS A 321 13.05 -1.99 25.96
CA HIS A 321 11.98 -1.01 25.72
C HIS A 321 12.29 0.28 26.49
N LEU A 322 12.37 1.40 25.78
CA LEU A 322 12.67 2.71 26.38
C LEU A 322 11.39 3.47 26.71
N ALA A 323 10.46 3.59 25.75
CA ALA A 323 9.27 4.39 25.93
C ALA A 323 8.11 3.87 25.08
N ARG A 324 6.89 3.98 25.63
CA ARG A 324 5.63 3.87 24.89
C ARG A 324 4.90 5.21 24.94
N ILE A 325 4.65 5.79 23.78
CA ILE A 325 3.97 7.07 23.63
C ILE A 325 2.57 6.80 23.09
N GLN A 326 1.54 6.99 23.92
CA GLN A 326 0.15 6.91 23.49
C GLN A 326 -0.29 8.27 22.92
N ILE A 327 -0.71 8.27 21.66
CA ILE A 327 -1.14 9.45 20.94
C ILE A 327 -2.67 9.54 20.98
N LYS A 328 -3.20 10.61 21.58
CA LYS A 328 -4.63 10.92 21.59
C LYS A 328 -5.01 11.73 20.35
N GLY A 329 -6.27 11.67 19.93
CA GLY A 329 -6.81 12.57 18.89
C GLY A 329 -6.64 12.10 17.44
N GLY A 330 -6.43 10.81 17.19
CA GLY A 330 -6.53 10.22 15.86
C GLY A 330 -5.39 9.27 15.49
N ARG A 331 -5.40 8.82 14.24
CA ARG A 331 -4.37 7.93 13.67
C ARG A 331 -3.09 8.73 13.39
N ILE A 332 -1.95 8.12 13.71
CA ILE A 332 -0.62 8.63 13.35
C ILE A 332 -0.48 8.55 11.82
N ALA A 333 -0.31 9.72 11.20
CA ALA A 333 -0.13 9.89 9.77
C ALA A 333 1.34 9.70 9.38
N SER A 334 2.25 10.33 10.13
CA SER A 334 3.70 10.18 9.99
C SER A 334 4.37 10.24 11.37
N ALA A 335 5.45 9.52 11.54
CA ALA A 335 6.32 9.56 12.70
C ALA A 335 7.78 9.52 12.25
N SER A 336 8.64 10.18 13.02
CA SER A 336 10.07 10.23 12.75
C SER A 336 10.88 10.19 14.05
N LEU A 337 12.02 9.54 13.99
CA LEU A 337 13.07 9.56 15.00
C LEU A 337 14.23 10.44 14.49
N SER A 338 14.81 11.29 15.34
CA SER A 338 16.02 12.05 14.97
C SER A 338 17.20 11.10 14.68
N PRO A 339 18.19 11.49 13.84
CA PRO A 339 19.33 10.62 13.54
C PRO A 339 20.13 10.15 14.77
N SER A 340 20.19 10.95 15.83
CA SER A 340 20.80 10.60 17.11
C SER A 340 19.89 9.74 18.02
N GLY A 341 18.60 9.66 17.71
CA GLY A 341 17.60 8.93 18.48
C GLY A 341 17.08 9.66 19.73
N GLY A 342 17.33 10.97 19.85
CA GLY A 342 16.95 11.81 21.01
C GLY A 342 15.55 12.41 20.92
N ILE A 343 15.03 12.67 19.72
CA ILE A 343 13.72 13.29 19.50
C ILE A 343 12.81 12.36 18.71
N VAL A 344 11.57 12.22 19.18
CA VAL A 344 10.49 11.55 18.45
C VAL A 344 9.46 12.61 18.07
N ALA A 345 9.21 12.76 16.77
CA ALA A 345 8.14 13.60 16.25
C ALA A 345 7.05 12.75 15.59
N CYS A 346 5.80 13.15 15.72
CA CYS A 346 4.68 12.49 15.08
C CYS A 346 3.58 13.47 14.70
N THR A 347 2.82 13.12 13.67
CA THR A 347 1.72 13.93 13.14
C THR A 347 0.44 13.12 13.11
N THR A 348 -0.66 13.79 13.42
CA THR A 348 -2.02 13.24 13.34
C THR A 348 -2.90 14.24 12.59
N SER A 349 -4.14 13.85 12.28
CA SER A 349 -5.15 14.80 11.78
C SER A 349 -5.39 15.99 12.72
N SER A 350 -5.11 15.82 14.03
CA SER A 350 -5.24 16.86 15.05
C SER A 350 -4.03 17.79 15.17
N GLY A 351 -2.91 17.48 14.51
CA GLY A 351 -1.67 18.26 14.57
C GLY A 351 -0.42 17.45 14.91
N THR A 352 0.69 18.17 15.06
CA THR A 352 2.05 17.65 15.30
C THR A 352 2.35 17.59 16.80
N ARG A 353 3.12 16.58 17.21
CA ARG A 353 3.63 16.41 18.56
C ARG A 353 5.09 15.99 18.50
N ALA A 354 5.90 16.47 19.44
CA ALA A 354 7.29 16.09 19.57
C ALA A 354 7.63 15.77 21.03
N TYR A 355 8.51 14.80 21.22
CA TYR A 355 8.92 14.29 22.52
C TYR A 355 10.44 14.16 22.56
N ARG A 356 11.04 14.58 23.66
CA ARG A 356 12.46 14.43 23.95
C ARG A 356 12.64 13.19 24.83
N LEU A 357 13.55 12.30 24.40
CA LEU A 357 13.88 11.06 25.07
C LEU A 357 15.23 11.22 25.77
N GLU A 358 15.18 11.48 27.07
CA GLU A 358 16.38 11.60 27.88
C GLU A 358 16.79 10.22 28.41
N THR A 359 17.89 9.71 27.88
CA THR A 359 18.57 8.55 28.44
C THR A 359 19.67 9.05 29.36
N HIS A 360 19.40 9.16 30.66
CA HIS A 360 20.46 9.43 31.62
C HIS A 360 21.52 8.31 31.50
N GLY A 361 22.74 8.69 31.15
CA GLY A 361 23.88 7.78 31.17
C GLY A 361 24.06 7.24 32.58
N VAL A 362 24.46 5.97 32.69
CA VAL A 362 24.88 5.35 33.95
C VAL A 362 26.05 6.19 34.49
N ARG A 363 25.79 7.15 35.38
CA ARG A 363 26.85 7.83 36.12
C ARG A 363 27.34 6.86 37.17
N GLY A 364 28.61 6.47 37.05
CA GLY A 364 29.31 5.65 38.02
C GLY A 364 29.15 6.22 39.43
N GLY A 365 28.28 5.58 40.20
CA GLY A 365 28.07 5.76 41.62
C GLY A 365 27.70 4.40 42.17
N ALA A 366 28.26 4.05 43.32
CA ALA A 366 28.16 2.72 43.94
C ALA A 366 26.73 2.38 44.39
N ALA A 367 25.85 2.09 43.44
CA ALA A 367 24.60 1.35 43.52
C ALA A 367 23.96 1.42 42.12
N GLY A 368 23.87 0.29 41.43
CA GLY A 368 23.35 0.17 40.06
C GLY A 368 21.84 0.43 39.93
N LEU A 369 21.37 1.62 40.30
CA LEU A 369 20.02 2.09 40.01
C LEU A 369 19.97 2.57 38.55
N THR A 370 19.34 1.78 37.70
CA THR A 370 18.93 2.18 36.35
C THR A 370 17.81 3.20 36.44
N VAL A 371 18.12 4.49 36.27
CA VAL A 371 17.09 5.52 36.13
C VAL A 371 16.28 5.21 34.86
N PRO A 372 14.93 5.14 34.92
CA PRO A 372 14.12 4.96 33.73
C PRO A 372 14.31 6.16 32.79
N PRO A 373 14.32 5.93 31.47
CA PRO A 373 14.42 7.04 30.51
C PRO A 373 13.27 8.03 30.74
N ALA A 374 13.59 9.31 30.82
CA ALA A 374 12.58 10.36 30.97
C ALA A 374 12.07 10.76 29.59
N LEU A 375 10.75 10.87 29.46
CA LEU A 375 10.09 11.32 28.25
C LEU A 375 9.45 12.68 28.51
N GLU A 376 10.00 13.72 27.88
CA GLU A 376 9.46 15.07 27.97
C GLU A 376 8.64 15.39 26.72
N ARG A 377 7.40 15.86 26.88
CA ARG A 377 6.61 16.38 25.77
C ARG A 377 6.99 17.84 25.50
N LEU A 378 7.49 18.10 24.29
CA LEU A 378 7.85 19.46 23.86
C LEU A 378 6.58 20.29 23.61
N ARG A 379 6.61 21.56 24.05
CA ARG A 379 5.56 22.54 23.74
C ARG A 379 5.83 23.13 22.37
N LEU A 380 4.99 22.78 21.40
CA LEU A 380 5.06 23.31 20.04
C LEU A 380 4.12 24.53 19.92
N PRO A 381 4.51 25.55 19.14
CA PRO A 381 3.69 26.74 18.93
C PRO A 381 2.52 26.45 17.97
N ALA A 382 1.53 27.33 17.95
CA ALA A 382 0.25 27.08 17.26
C ALA A 382 0.41 26.96 15.74
N GLU A 383 1.39 27.63 15.15
CA GLU A 383 1.70 27.63 13.72
C GLU A 383 2.15 26.24 13.22
N VAL A 384 2.64 25.40 14.13
CA VAL A 384 3.13 24.04 13.85
C VAL A 384 2.02 22.99 14.09
N ASN A 385 0.87 23.41 14.63
CA ASN A 385 -0.30 22.58 14.86
C ASN A 385 -1.20 22.55 13.62
N GLY A 386 -0.88 21.66 12.69
CA GLY A 386 -1.71 21.39 11.51
C GLY A 386 -1.42 20.02 10.89
N PRO A 387 -2.25 19.58 9.93
CA PRO A 387 -1.99 18.36 9.18
C PRO A 387 -0.76 18.55 8.29
N ALA A 388 0.33 17.89 8.67
CA ALA A 388 1.63 17.96 8.02
C ALA A 388 2.34 16.60 8.09
N ILE A 389 3.41 16.45 7.32
CA ILE A 389 4.45 15.44 7.57
C ILE A 389 5.55 16.15 8.35
N ALA A 390 5.90 15.66 9.54
CA ALA A 390 6.97 16.23 10.36
C ALA A 390 8.12 15.24 10.47
N VAL A 391 9.35 15.76 10.37
CA VAL A 391 10.58 15.01 10.60
C VAL A 391 11.44 15.72 11.63
N ALA A 392 12.00 14.98 12.58
CA ALA A 392 13.07 15.46 13.45
C ALA A 392 14.39 15.40 12.69
N ALA A 393 14.82 16.53 12.13
CA ALA A 393 16.02 16.60 11.31
C ALA A 393 17.30 16.52 12.14
N THR A 394 17.28 17.13 13.32
CA THR A 394 18.30 16.98 14.36
C THR A 394 17.59 16.92 15.72
N ASP A 395 18.35 16.90 16.83
CA ASP A 395 17.76 16.98 18.17
C ASP A 395 17.19 18.35 18.52
N ASP A 396 17.51 19.38 17.74
CA ASP A 396 17.07 20.75 17.95
C ASP A 396 16.27 21.33 16.77
N LEU A 397 16.09 20.58 15.67
CA LEU A 397 15.39 21.05 14.48
C LEU A 397 14.28 20.09 14.04
N LEU A 398 13.05 20.59 14.04
CA LEU A 398 11.92 19.95 13.37
C LEU A 398 11.66 20.59 12.02
N VAL A 399 11.40 19.79 11.00
CA VAL A 399 10.95 20.26 9.68
C VAL A 399 9.58 19.69 9.37
N LEU A 400 8.66 20.52 8.90
CA LEU A 400 7.30 20.15 8.56
C LEU A 400 6.97 20.50 7.12
N ALA A 401 6.39 19.56 6.40
CA ALA A 401 5.76 19.78 5.10
C ALA A 401 4.24 19.79 5.26
N LEU A 402 3.63 20.94 5.01
CA LEU A 402 2.19 21.16 5.06
C LEU A 402 1.50 20.57 3.82
N ARG A 403 0.22 20.23 3.93
CA ARG A 403 -0.57 19.68 2.80
C ARG A 403 -0.61 20.61 1.57
N ASN A 404 -0.48 21.92 1.76
CA ASN A 404 -0.45 22.92 0.69
C ASN A 404 0.95 23.12 0.05
N GLY A 405 1.91 22.26 0.40
CA GLY A 405 3.29 22.30 -0.06
C GLY A 405 4.21 23.30 0.63
N GLY A 406 3.72 24.03 1.64
CA GLY A 406 4.54 24.88 2.49
C GLY A 406 5.52 24.09 3.35
N LEU A 407 6.73 24.62 3.52
CA LEU A 407 7.74 24.09 4.44
C LEU A 407 7.87 25.01 5.65
N LEU A 408 7.92 24.42 6.83
CA LEU A 408 8.21 25.11 8.10
C LEU A 408 9.41 24.43 8.75
N SER A 409 10.29 25.22 9.37
CA SER A 409 11.24 24.69 10.35
C SER A 409 10.97 25.28 11.73
N TYR A 410 11.13 24.47 12.76
CA TYR A 410 11.01 24.87 14.15
C TYR A 410 12.29 24.49 14.89
N ASP A 411 13.00 25.52 15.35
CA ASP A 411 14.15 25.37 16.24
C ASP A 411 13.62 25.18 17.68
N ILE A 412 13.89 24.01 18.25
CA ILE A 412 13.42 23.63 19.58
C ILE A 412 14.11 24.45 20.67
N SER A 413 15.40 24.74 20.49
CA SER A 413 16.24 25.42 21.48
C SER A 413 15.91 26.92 21.56
N HIS A 414 15.79 27.57 20.40
CA HIS A 414 15.45 28.99 20.32
C HIS A 414 13.94 29.26 20.31
N LYS A 415 13.12 28.20 20.17
CA LYS A 415 11.65 28.28 20.05
C LYS A 415 11.17 29.18 18.91
N THR A 416 11.93 29.20 17.81
CA THR A 416 11.64 30.03 16.63
C THR A 416 11.06 29.20 15.51
N VAL A 417 9.96 29.69 14.91
CA VAL A 417 9.36 29.12 13.70
C VAL A 417 9.84 29.93 12.50
N ILE A 418 10.33 29.25 11.47
CA ILE A 418 10.70 29.86 10.19
C ILE A 418 9.80 29.27 9.11
N VAL A 419 9.13 30.16 8.37
CA VAL A 419 8.33 29.79 7.19
C VAL A 419 9.23 29.86 5.96
N HIS A 420 9.35 28.74 5.26
CA HIS A 420 10.21 28.63 4.08
C HIS A 420 9.40 28.74 2.79
N ARG A 421 10.13 28.86 1.68
CA ARG A 421 9.51 28.76 0.35
C ARG A 421 8.84 27.40 0.19
N LYS A 422 7.72 27.38 -0.53
CA LYS A 422 7.03 26.14 -0.88
C LYS A 422 7.94 25.22 -1.67
N VAL A 423 7.73 23.91 -1.51
CA VAL A 423 8.37 22.90 -2.35
C VAL A 423 8.05 23.20 -3.82
N PRO A 424 9.05 23.31 -4.70
CA PRO A 424 8.82 23.54 -6.12
C PRO A 424 7.88 22.48 -6.70
N GLU A 425 6.87 22.91 -7.44
CA GLU A 425 6.01 22.02 -8.20
C GLU A 425 6.75 21.54 -9.45
N GLY A 426 6.96 20.23 -9.57
CA GLY A 426 7.53 19.63 -10.77
C GLY A 426 6.45 19.32 -11.82
N PRO A 427 6.85 19.03 -13.08
CA PRO A 427 5.90 18.63 -14.11
C PRO A 427 5.21 17.32 -13.73
N ALA A 428 3.97 17.14 -14.20
CA ALA A 428 3.24 15.89 -14.00
C ALA A 428 4.04 14.71 -14.58
N PRO A 429 4.07 13.54 -13.91
CA PRO A 429 4.78 12.37 -14.41
C PRO A 429 4.24 11.94 -15.79
N LEU A 430 5.16 11.62 -16.71
CA LEU A 430 4.85 11.26 -18.10
C LEU A 430 3.92 10.04 -18.22
N SER A 431 3.98 9.11 -17.25
CA SER A 431 3.18 7.87 -17.24
C SER A 431 1.68 8.08 -17.00
N VAL A 432 1.24 9.28 -16.60
CA VAL A 432 -0.18 9.63 -16.40
C VAL A 432 -0.80 10.24 -17.67
N VAL A 433 -0.02 10.42 -18.75
CA VAL A 433 -0.47 11.15 -19.94
C VAL A 433 -0.72 10.22 -21.12
N SER A 434 -1.87 9.54 -21.08
CA SER A 434 -2.75 9.48 -22.25
C SER A 434 -3.86 10.51 -22.03
N SER A 435 -3.54 11.78 -22.27
CA SER A 435 -4.50 12.89 -22.39
C SER A 435 -5.69 12.90 -21.41
N PRO A 436 -5.49 12.88 -20.08
CA PRO A 436 -6.62 13.07 -19.18
C PRO A 436 -7.21 14.47 -19.41
N PRO A 437 -8.54 14.66 -19.36
CA PRO A 437 -9.16 15.98 -19.50
C PRO A 437 -8.52 16.97 -18.52
N ALA A 438 -8.41 18.25 -18.87
CA ALA A 438 -7.68 19.26 -18.07
C ALA A 438 -8.05 19.25 -16.57
N ASN A 439 -9.32 18.96 -16.27
CA ASN A 439 -9.85 18.81 -14.91
C ASN A 439 -9.22 17.64 -14.13
N ALA A 440 -8.90 16.53 -14.79
CA ALA A 440 -8.26 15.36 -14.19
C ALA A 440 -6.77 15.60 -13.90
N GLN A 441 -6.07 16.42 -14.68
CA GLN A 441 -4.69 16.84 -14.34
C GLN A 441 -4.68 17.76 -13.11
N GLN A 442 -5.64 18.68 -13.00
CA GLN A 442 -5.76 19.55 -11.83
C GLN A 442 -6.21 18.79 -10.58
N ALA A 443 -7.13 17.84 -10.73
CA ALA A 443 -7.51 16.92 -9.66
C ALA A 443 -6.34 16.04 -9.21
N TRP A 444 -5.55 15.51 -10.14
CA TRP A 444 -4.33 14.77 -9.86
C TRP A 444 -3.32 15.61 -9.07
N ARG A 445 -3.04 16.85 -9.50
CA ARG A 445 -2.13 17.76 -8.79
C ARG A 445 -2.61 18.09 -7.38
N SER A 446 -3.93 18.18 -7.18
CA SER A 446 -4.54 18.40 -5.86
C SER A 446 -4.48 17.16 -4.97
N TYR A 447 -4.46 15.96 -5.56
CA TYR A 447 -4.38 14.68 -4.85
C TYR A 447 -2.94 14.28 -4.51
N CYS A 448 -1.98 14.55 -5.41
CA CYS A 448 -0.58 14.23 -5.22
C CYS A 448 0.13 15.32 -4.41
N PRO A 449 0.56 15.02 -3.17
CA PRO A 449 1.26 16.01 -2.37
C PRO A 449 2.61 16.36 -3.01
N THR A 450 3.00 17.64 -2.90
CA THR A 450 4.33 18.11 -3.30
C THR A 450 5.44 17.45 -2.48
N ALA A 451 5.14 17.06 -1.23
CA ALA A 451 5.98 16.22 -0.40
C ALA A 451 5.14 15.10 0.25
N ALA A 452 5.36 13.86 -0.17
CA ALA A 452 4.79 12.64 0.41
C ALA A 452 5.71 12.03 1.48
N GLN A 453 7.01 12.29 1.41
CA GLN A 453 8.02 11.79 2.34
C GLN A 453 9.10 12.87 2.56
N LEU A 454 9.55 13.00 3.80
CA LEU A 454 10.72 13.78 4.18
C LEU A 454 11.81 12.81 4.63
N VAL A 455 13.00 12.90 4.03
CA VAL A 455 14.14 12.04 4.37
C VAL A 455 15.30 12.92 4.78
N VAL A 456 15.90 12.63 5.93
CA VAL A 456 17.02 13.41 6.47
C VAL A 456 18.30 12.57 6.36
N ALA A 457 19.41 13.20 6.01
CA ALA A 457 20.71 12.55 6.01
C ALA A 457 21.17 12.21 7.44
N ALA A 458 22.02 11.20 7.59
CA ALA A 458 22.42 10.70 8.91
C ALA A 458 23.16 11.75 9.77
N ASP A 459 23.84 12.70 9.13
CA ASP A 459 24.53 13.83 9.78
C ASP A 459 23.62 15.05 10.04
N GLY A 460 22.36 15.01 9.61
CA GLY A 460 21.43 16.14 9.72
C GLY A 460 21.73 17.34 8.82
N SER A 461 22.62 17.19 7.82
CA SER A 461 23.04 18.29 6.93
C SER A 461 22.12 18.50 5.73
N LEU A 462 21.44 17.45 5.27
CA LEU A 462 20.60 17.46 4.08
C LEU A 462 19.20 16.93 4.38
N LEU A 463 18.22 17.47 3.66
CA LEU A 463 16.83 17.01 3.66
C LEU A 463 16.37 16.80 2.22
N ALA A 464 15.72 15.67 1.95
CA ALA A 464 14.99 15.43 0.72
C ALA A 464 13.48 15.54 0.97
N ALA A 465 12.80 16.40 0.22
CA ALA A 465 11.35 16.37 0.07
C ALA A 465 11.00 15.57 -1.19
N VAL A 466 10.40 14.40 -0.99
CA VAL A 466 10.03 13.46 -2.04
C VAL A 466 8.51 13.49 -2.18
N GLY A 467 7.99 13.83 -3.35
CA GLY A 467 6.55 13.86 -3.64
C GLY A 467 6.20 13.27 -4.99
N GLY A 468 4.90 13.25 -5.30
CA GLY A 468 4.41 12.75 -6.60
C GLY A 468 4.78 13.66 -7.79
N GLN A 469 5.23 14.88 -7.51
CA GLN A 469 5.60 15.88 -8.50
C GLN A 469 7.13 15.98 -8.72
N GLY A 470 7.95 15.30 -7.91
CA GLY A 470 9.40 15.33 -8.01
C GLY A 470 10.11 15.21 -6.67
N ILE A 471 11.43 15.36 -6.70
CA ILE A 471 12.30 15.28 -5.52
C ILE A 471 13.09 16.59 -5.43
N THR A 472 12.99 17.28 -4.29
CA THR A 472 13.79 18.49 -4.02
C THR A 472 14.70 18.24 -2.83
N LEU A 473 15.99 18.54 -3.00
CA LEU A 473 16.98 18.45 -1.93
C LEU A 473 17.22 19.83 -1.33
N TYR A 474 17.40 19.89 -0.01
CA TYR A 474 17.63 21.09 0.76
C TYR A 474 18.84 20.95 1.67
N ARG A 475 19.58 22.04 1.87
CA ARG A 475 20.60 22.14 2.92
C ARG A 475 19.97 22.61 4.23
N LEU A 476 20.28 21.90 5.31
CA LEU A 476 19.87 22.25 6.66
C LEU A 476 20.96 23.10 7.35
N PRO A 477 20.59 23.96 8.32
CA PRO A 477 19.24 24.19 8.85
C PRO A 477 18.38 25.18 8.04
N GLY A 478 18.97 25.92 7.09
CA GLY A 478 18.33 27.02 6.37
C GLY A 478 17.26 26.63 5.35
N LEU A 479 17.13 25.34 5.02
CA LEU A 479 16.27 24.81 3.95
C LEU A 479 16.50 25.51 2.60
N GLU A 480 17.76 25.74 2.26
CA GLU A 480 18.15 26.26 0.95
C GLU A 480 18.07 25.14 -0.10
N PRO A 481 17.26 25.27 -1.17
CA PRO A 481 17.14 24.24 -2.19
C PRO A 481 18.43 24.11 -3.00
N LEU A 482 18.80 22.89 -3.36
CA LEU A 482 19.86 22.65 -4.35
C LEU A 482 19.35 22.97 -5.77
N ASP A 483 20.26 23.40 -6.65
CA ASP A 483 19.94 24.11 -7.90
C ASP A 483 19.02 23.35 -8.88
N ARG A 484 18.93 22.01 -8.79
CA ARG A 484 18.08 21.20 -9.68
C ARG A 484 17.27 20.15 -8.92
N PRO A 485 15.92 20.12 -9.04
CA PRO A 485 15.11 19.03 -8.53
C PRO A 485 15.41 17.74 -9.29
N LEU A 486 15.52 16.64 -8.57
CA LEU A 486 15.71 15.31 -9.13
C LEU A 486 14.37 14.79 -9.66
N ARG A 487 14.43 13.98 -10.72
CA ARG A 487 13.25 13.44 -11.39
C ARG A 487 13.25 11.92 -11.39
N ALA A 488 12.06 11.37 -11.20
CA ALA A 488 11.73 9.98 -11.44
C ALA A 488 10.46 9.95 -12.32
N ASP A 489 10.42 9.07 -13.31
CA ASP A 489 9.29 8.98 -14.26
C ASP A 489 8.05 8.30 -13.66
N CYS A 490 8.21 7.72 -12.47
CA CYS A 490 7.22 6.96 -11.73
C CYS A 490 7.19 7.42 -10.26
N ALA A 491 6.12 7.07 -9.55
CA ALA A 491 5.98 7.40 -8.14
C ALA A 491 7.13 6.78 -7.33
N VAL A 492 7.77 7.58 -6.47
CA VAL A 492 8.83 7.13 -5.57
C VAL A 492 8.20 6.33 -4.43
N THR A 493 8.71 5.12 -4.22
CA THR A 493 8.20 4.18 -3.20
C THR A 493 9.05 4.16 -1.93
N ALA A 494 10.36 4.40 -2.06
CA ALA A 494 11.28 4.56 -0.94
C ALA A 494 12.42 5.50 -1.30
N ALA A 495 13.01 6.13 -0.29
CA ALA A 495 14.13 7.04 -0.44
C ALA A 495 15.06 6.97 0.79
N ALA A 496 16.37 7.10 0.58
CA ALA A 496 17.37 7.12 1.65
C ALA A 496 18.65 7.85 1.23
N PHE A 497 19.32 8.48 2.19
CA PHE A 497 20.70 8.95 2.04
C PHE A 497 21.70 7.88 2.46
N SER A 498 22.91 7.91 1.89
CA SER A 498 24.05 7.20 2.47
C SER A 498 24.43 7.81 3.83
N HIS A 499 25.09 7.00 4.68
CA HIS A 499 25.50 7.45 6.02
C HIS A 499 26.51 8.60 6.01
N ASP A 500 27.26 8.76 4.92
CA ASP A 500 28.20 9.86 4.70
C ASP A 500 27.60 11.03 3.89
N SER A 501 26.28 11.00 3.64
CA SER A 501 25.51 12.04 2.96
C SER A 501 25.93 12.33 1.51
N ARG A 502 26.71 11.43 0.89
CA ARG A 502 27.19 11.59 -0.49
C ARG A 502 26.26 11.04 -1.54
N LEU A 503 25.49 10.01 -1.22
CA LEU A 503 24.55 9.40 -2.15
C LEU A 503 23.12 9.63 -1.67
N PHE A 504 22.23 9.86 -2.62
CA PHE A 504 20.80 9.83 -2.41
C PHE A 504 20.18 8.78 -3.34
N ALA A 505 19.46 7.82 -2.79
CA ALA A 505 18.85 6.72 -3.53
C ALA A 505 17.33 6.75 -3.40
N VAL A 506 16.65 6.39 -4.49
CA VAL A 506 15.20 6.16 -4.50
C VAL A 506 14.85 4.89 -5.27
N THR A 507 13.75 4.26 -4.86
CA THR A 507 13.07 3.23 -5.66
C THR A 507 11.75 3.76 -6.18
N THR A 508 11.30 3.25 -7.32
CA THR A 508 10.06 3.68 -7.96
C THR A 508 9.03 2.55 -8.05
N SER A 509 7.77 2.91 -8.32
CA SER A 509 6.68 1.95 -8.56
C SER A 509 6.90 1.07 -9.79
N ALA A 510 7.83 1.45 -10.69
CA ALA A 510 8.28 0.63 -11.81
C ALA A 510 9.46 -0.30 -11.45
N CYS A 511 9.73 -0.49 -10.15
CA CYS A 511 10.80 -1.34 -9.63
C CYS A 511 12.22 -0.89 -10.03
N GLN A 512 12.40 0.40 -10.35
CA GLN A 512 13.72 0.96 -10.66
C GLN A 512 14.44 1.39 -9.38
N LEU A 513 15.79 1.40 -9.40
CA LEU A 513 16.64 2.03 -8.38
C LEU A 513 17.44 3.15 -9.04
N LEU A 514 17.23 4.38 -8.59
CA LEU A 514 17.95 5.56 -9.06
C LEU A 514 18.80 6.10 -7.92
N VAL A 515 20.07 6.40 -8.20
CA VAL A 515 21.01 6.90 -7.20
C VAL A 515 21.75 8.10 -7.78
N TRP A 516 21.86 9.16 -7.00
CA TRP A 516 22.59 10.38 -7.34
C TRP A 516 23.73 10.59 -6.36
N GLU A 517 24.87 11.02 -6.89
CA GLU A 517 26.02 11.50 -6.14
C GLU A 517 25.91 13.00 -5.93
N MET A 518 26.10 13.42 -4.68
CA MET A 518 26.12 14.80 -4.23
C MET A 518 27.55 15.34 -4.43
N VAL A 519 27.82 15.95 -5.57
CA VAL A 519 29.15 16.50 -5.87
C VAL A 519 29.35 17.81 -5.09
N GLY A 520 30.47 17.91 -4.36
CA GLY A 520 30.78 19.06 -3.52
C GLY A 520 30.85 20.37 -4.31
N ALA A 521 30.32 21.42 -3.71
CA ALA A 521 30.32 22.77 -4.25
C ALA A 521 31.75 23.33 -4.42
N THR A 522 32.33 23.21 -5.61
CA THR A 522 33.40 24.09 -6.04
C THR A 522 32.86 25.03 -7.10
N ALA A 523 32.73 26.30 -6.71
CA ALA A 523 32.29 27.44 -7.52
C ALA A 523 30.87 27.35 -8.11
N GLY A 524 29.87 27.67 -7.26
CA GLY A 524 28.60 28.25 -7.72
C GLY A 524 27.50 27.30 -8.23
N GLY A 525 27.70 25.98 -8.19
CA GLY A 525 26.64 25.01 -8.46
C GLY A 525 26.79 23.75 -7.61
N SER A 526 25.70 23.25 -7.05
CA SER A 526 25.65 21.88 -6.51
C SER A 526 24.97 20.97 -7.53
N ASP A 527 25.76 20.43 -8.46
CA ASP A 527 25.26 19.47 -9.43
C ASP A 527 25.16 18.07 -8.80
N CYS A 528 23.93 17.56 -8.69
CA CYS A 528 23.69 16.14 -8.41
C CYS A 528 23.88 15.34 -9.71
N VAL A 529 24.75 14.34 -9.69
CA VAL A 529 25.04 13.52 -10.87
C VAL A 529 24.48 12.12 -10.67
N GLN A 530 23.72 11.61 -11.65
CA GLN A 530 23.22 10.24 -11.57
C GLN A 530 24.37 9.24 -11.66
N VAL A 531 24.38 8.27 -10.74
CA VAL A 531 25.41 7.25 -10.63
C VAL A 531 25.36 6.32 -11.84
N ARG A 532 26.48 6.23 -12.59
CA ARG A 532 26.60 5.39 -13.80
C ARG A 532 26.30 3.91 -13.57
N TRP A 533 26.64 3.38 -12.40
CA TRP A 533 26.35 1.99 -12.04
C TRP A 533 24.86 1.64 -12.16
N CYS A 534 23.95 2.58 -11.82
CA CYS A 534 22.51 2.37 -11.95
C CYS A 534 22.08 2.24 -13.40
N SER A 535 22.60 3.09 -14.29
CA SER A 535 22.29 2.99 -15.73
C SER A 535 22.89 1.73 -16.38
N GLU A 536 24.09 1.32 -15.97
CA GLU A 536 24.76 0.13 -16.51
C GLU A 536 24.09 -1.18 -16.08
N ASN A 537 23.38 -1.18 -14.93
CA ASN A 537 22.72 -2.37 -14.38
C ASN A 537 21.18 -2.24 -14.36
N ALA A 538 20.60 -1.26 -15.07
CA ALA A 538 19.19 -0.90 -14.95
C ALA A 538 18.23 -2.08 -15.16
N GLU A 539 18.44 -2.88 -16.20
CA GLU A 539 17.62 -4.06 -16.51
C GLU A 539 17.73 -5.12 -15.41
N ALA A 540 18.95 -5.41 -14.95
CA ALA A 540 19.21 -6.43 -13.93
C ALA A 540 18.61 -6.02 -12.58
N ILE A 541 18.80 -4.76 -12.17
CA ILE A 541 18.21 -4.18 -10.97
C ILE A 541 16.68 -4.27 -11.02
N THR A 542 16.07 -3.84 -12.13
CA THR A 542 14.61 -3.84 -12.29
C THR A 542 14.06 -5.27 -12.23
N ALA A 543 14.74 -6.22 -12.86
CA ALA A 543 14.37 -7.64 -12.83
C ALA A 543 14.52 -8.25 -11.42
N SER A 544 15.51 -7.83 -10.65
CA SER A 544 15.67 -8.25 -9.25
C SER A 544 14.57 -7.68 -8.36
N ILE A 545 14.33 -6.36 -8.43
CA ILE A 545 13.35 -5.68 -7.57
C ILE A 545 11.92 -6.12 -7.92
N SER A 546 11.60 -6.34 -9.20
CA SER A 546 10.25 -6.82 -9.61
C SER A 546 9.90 -8.23 -9.12
N ARG A 547 10.89 -9.02 -8.72
CA ARG A 547 10.69 -10.35 -8.10
C ARG A 547 10.46 -10.27 -6.59
N LEU A 548 10.64 -9.10 -5.97
CA LEU A 548 10.25 -8.91 -4.57
C LEU A 548 8.73 -9.06 -4.44
N PRO A 549 8.25 -9.85 -3.47
CA PRO A 549 6.83 -9.91 -3.19
C PRO A 549 6.38 -8.60 -2.52
N GLY A 550 5.66 -7.79 -3.30
CA GLY A 550 5.20 -6.45 -2.91
C GLY A 550 6.11 -5.34 -3.43
N THR A 551 5.66 -4.11 -3.26
CA THR A 551 6.43 -2.92 -3.64
C THR A 551 7.57 -2.68 -2.65
N PRO A 552 8.74 -2.16 -3.09
CA PRO A 552 9.78 -1.71 -2.16
C PRO A 552 9.25 -0.65 -1.20
N THR A 553 9.60 -0.75 0.08
CA THR A 553 9.12 0.16 1.14
C THR A 553 10.25 0.93 1.82
N SER A 554 11.47 0.43 1.79
CA SER A 554 12.63 1.16 2.30
C SER A 554 13.93 0.81 1.58
N ILE A 555 14.93 1.67 1.79
CA ILE A 555 16.30 1.50 1.33
C ILE A 555 17.17 1.71 2.57
N SER A 556 18.16 0.85 2.78
CA SER A 556 19.15 1.02 3.83
C SER A 556 20.54 0.90 3.25
N PHE A 557 21.34 1.95 3.37
CA PHE A 557 22.77 1.87 3.06
C PHE A 557 23.53 1.20 4.21
N CYS A 558 24.62 0.50 3.86
CA CYS A 558 25.56 0.00 4.86
C CYS A 558 26.29 1.19 5.53
N PRO A 559 26.42 1.21 6.89
CA PRO A 559 27.15 2.25 7.62
C PRO A 559 28.68 2.22 7.43
N ALA A 560 29.24 1.19 6.79
CA ALA A 560 30.68 1.02 6.67
C ALA A 560 31.34 2.13 5.84
N THR A 561 32.29 2.86 6.45
CA THR A 561 33.15 3.81 5.74
C THR A 561 34.36 3.09 5.13
N PHE A 562 34.47 3.09 3.81
CA PHE A 562 35.67 2.57 3.14
C PHE A 562 36.86 3.53 3.36
N PRO A 563 38.06 3.03 3.72
CA PRO A 563 39.20 3.90 4.01
C PRO A 563 39.59 4.74 2.78
N ARG A 564 39.81 6.04 3.01
CA ARG A 564 40.48 6.95 2.05
C ARG A 564 41.96 6.59 1.93
N GLY A 565 42.29 5.51 1.22
CA GLY A 565 43.66 5.16 0.87
C GLY A 565 44.11 5.94 -0.37
N ARG A 566 45.00 6.93 -0.19
CA ARG A 566 45.48 7.86 -1.23
C ARG A 566 46.45 7.23 -2.26
N THR A 567 46.54 5.91 -2.38
CA THR A 567 47.57 5.24 -3.20
C THR A 567 47.13 3.98 -3.96
N ALA A 568 45.85 3.59 -3.92
CA ALA A 568 45.33 2.56 -4.82
C ALA A 568 44.52 3.25 -5.93
N GLN A 569 44.93 3.11 -7.18
CA GLN A 569 44.07 3.47 -8.31
C GLN A 569 42.68 2.84 -8.08
N PRO A 570 41.58 3.62 -8.19
CA PRO A 570 40.24 3.08 -8.04
C PRO A 570 40.00 2.09 -9.17
N LYS A 571 40.02 0.79 -8.87
CA LYS A 571 39.43 -0.21 -9.76
C LYS A 571 37.92 0.04 -9.80
N ALA A 572 37.49 0.89 -10.72
CA ALA A 572 36.20 0.98 -11.42
C ALA A 572 34.84 0.84 -10.68
N GLY A 573 34.77 0.76 -9.35
CA GLY A 573 33.50 0.57 -8.62
C GLY A 573 33.26 1.57 -7.48
N LEU A 574 31.99 1.91 -7.24
CA LEU A 574 31.56 2.71 -6.09
C LEU A 574 31.48 1.81 -4.85
N PRO A 575 32.18 2.12 -3.74
CA PRO A 575 32.25 1.23 -2.59
C PRO A 575 31.03 1.46 -1.68
N TYR A 576 29.83 1.22 -2.20
CA TYR A 576 28.59 1.32 -1.43
C TYR A 576 27.80 0.03 -1.55
N ARG A 577 27.19 -0.35 -0.43
CA ARG A 577 26.23 -1.44 -0.36
C ARG A 577 24.92 -0.89 0.15
N LEU A 578 23.84 -1.41 -0.40
CA LEU A 578 22.52 -1.10 0.08
C LEU A 578 21.63 -2.33 0.01
N VAL A 579 20.61 -2.31 0.87
CA VAL A 579 19.50 -3.25 0.82
C VAL A 579 18.26 -2.48 0.42
N VAL A 580 17.56 -2.99 -0.59
CA VAL A 580 16.19 -2.60 -0.92
C VAL A 580 15.27 -3.65 -0.34
N ASN A 581 14.31 -3.24 0.48
CA ASN A 581 13.40 -4.19 1.11
C ASN A 581 11.94 -3.87 0.80
N GLY A 582 11.14 -4.93 0.84
CA GLY A 582 9.69 -4.88 0.73
C GLY A 582 9.04 -5.88 1.69
N PRO A 583 7.71 -5.92 1.71
CA PRO A 583 6.92 -6.70 2.64
C PRO A 583 7.17 -8.19 2.71
N GLY A 584 7.72 -8.82 1.68
CA GLY A 584 7.99 -10.27 1.71
C GLY A 584 9.44 -10.63 1.37
N GLY A 585 10.36 -9.66 1.45
CA GLY A 585 11.77 -9.94 1.18
C GLY A 585 12.65 -8.71 1.05
N MET A 586 13.89 -8.98 0.67
CA MET A 586 14.92 -7.97 0.44
C MET A 586 15.80 -8.33 -0.75
N VAL A 587 16.44 -7.32 -1.33
CA VAL A 587 17.49 -7.46 -2.35
C VAL A 587 18.70 -6.68 -1.87
N HIS A 588 19.84 -7.35 -1.83
CA HIS A 588 21.12 -6.71 -1.54
C HIS A 588 21.84 -6.31 -2.84
N PHE A 589 22.33 -5.08 -2.88
CA PHE A 589 23.13 -4.54 -3.97
C PHE A 589 24.51 -4.10 -3.48
N ASP A 590 25.55 -4.60 -4.13
CA ASP A 590 26.93 -4.10 -4.03
C ASP A 590 27.27 -3.29 -5.29
N MET A 591 27.48 -1.98 -5.12
CA MET A 591 27.78 -1.04 -6.21
C MET A 591 29.22 -1.14 -6.72
N SER A 592 30.08 -1.94 -6.07
CA SER A 592 31.44 -2.19 -6.54
C SER A 592 31.49 -3.25 -7.65
N CYS A 593 30.41 -4.02 -7.83
CA CYS A 593 30.32 -5.14 -8.76
C CYS A 593 29.10 -5.01 -9.68
N LYS A 594 29.12 -5.67 -10.84
CA LYS A 594 27.91 -5.80 -11.68
C LYS A 594 26.85 -6.64 -10.98
N VAL A 595 25.58 -6.37 -11.30
CA VAL A 595 24.45 -7.17 -10.83
C VAL A 595 24.43 -8.47 -11.61
N ALA A 596 24.34 -9.59 -10.90
CA ALA A 596 24.33 -10.90 -11.55
C ALA A 596 22.99 -11.09 -12.29
N THR A 597 23.04 -11.61 -13.52
CA THR A 597 21.86 -11.88 -14.36
C THR A 597 21.63 -13.37 -14.59
N THR A 598 22.51 -14.22 -14.07
CA THR A 598 22.47 -15.68 -14.28
C THR A 598 21.22 -16.32 -13.69
N TYR A 599 20.79 -15.91 -12.49
CA TYR A 599 19.52 -16.33 -11.87
C TYR A 599 18.30 -15.67 -12.54
N LEU A 600 18.49 -14.66 -13.39
CA LEU A 600 17.39 -14.04 -14.13
C LEU A 600 16.93 -14.91 -15.30
N ARG A 601 17.85 -15.69 -15.91
CA ARG A 601 17.59 -16.52 -17.11
C ARG A 601 16.80 -17.81 -16.87
N GLY A 602 16.55 -18.21 -15.62
CA GLY A 602 15.77 -19.41 -15.29
C GLY A 602 14.26 -19.33 -15.56
N GLY A 603 13.76 -18.22 -16.13
CA GLY A 603 12.34 -17.95 -16.33
C GLY A 603 11.86 -17.87 -17.78
N ASN A 604 12.66 -18.29 -18.77
CA ASN A 604 12.17 -18.46 -20.14
C ASN A 604 11.34 -19.76 -20.23
N PHE A 605 10.10 -19.73 -19.74
CA PHE A 605 9.06 -20.55 -20.35
C PHE A 605 8.81 -19.97 -21.74
N GLY A 606 9.51 -20.52 -22.73
CA GLY A 606 9.28 -20.19 -24.13
C GLY A 606 7.79 -20.31 -24.45
N LEU A 607 7.25 -19.30 -25.12
CA LEU A 607 5.91 -19.20 -25.69
C LEU A 607 5.60 -20.28 -26.77
N GLY A 608 6.27 -21.44 -26.74
CA GLY A 608 6.26 -22.43 -27.84
C GLY A 608 5.78 -23.83 -27.49
N GLU A 609 5.72 -24.26 -26.22
CA GLU A 609 5.29 -25.64 -25.91
C GLU A 609 4.23 -25.68 -24.82
N ARG A 610 2.96 -25.78 -25.26
CA ARG A 610 1.83 -26.20 -24.44
C ARG A 610 2.10 -27.61 -23.90
N ARG A 611 2.68 -27.73 -22.70
CA ARG A 611 2.62 -28.99 -21.95
C ARG A 611 1.16 -29.26 -21.58
N LYS A 612 0.61 -30.38 -22.08
CA LYS A 612 -0.72 -30.89 -21.74
C LYS A 612 -0.82 -31.04 -20.22
N ARG A 613 -1.86 -30.46 -19.62
CA ARG A 613 -2.20 -30.60 -18.19
C ARG A 613 -2.48 -32.08 -17.87
N GLY A 614 -1.47 -32.78 -17.35
CA GLY A 614 -1.62 -33.98 -16.53
C GLY A 614 -1.41 -33.62 -15.06
N ARG A 615 -2.11 -34.28 -14.13
CA ARG A 615 -1.77 -34.22 -12.70
C ARG A 615 -0.35 -34.74 -12.55
N LEU A 616 0.59 -33.86 -12.20
CA LEU A 616 1.94 -34.26 -11.82
C LEU A 616 1.84 -35.18 -10.60
N ARG A 617 2.51 -36.33 -10.65
CA ARG A 617 2.71 -37.17 -9.46
C ARG A 617 3.56 -36.40 -8.43
N PRO A 618 3.50 -36.70 -7.12
CA PRO A 618 4.34 -36.03 -6.12
C PRO A 618 5.84 -36.04 -6.46
N GLU A 619 6.29 -37.09 -7.17
CA GLU A 619 7.66 -37.28 -7.66
C GLU A 619 7.99 -36.44 -8.90
N GLU A 620 6.97 -35.95 -9.62
CA GLU A 620 7.07 -35.11 -10.82
C GLU A 620 6.80 -33.62 -10.53
N LEU A 621 6.42 -33.28 -9.28
CA LEU A 621 6.53 -31.91 -8.81
C LEU A 621 7.98 -31.47 -8.98
N PRO A 622 8.25 -30.22 -9.40
CA PRO A 622 9.60 -29.70 -9.35
C PRO A 622 10.09 -29.91 -7.91
N GLN A 623 11.04 -30.83 -7.72
CA GLN A 623 11.82 -30.84 -6.49
C GLN A 623 12.39 -29.43 -6.39
N PRO A 624 12.33 -28.76 -5.22
CA PRO A 624 12.98 -27.46 -5.06
C PRO A 624 14.40 -27.67 -5.57
N GLU A 625 14.74 -27.03 -6.70
CA GLU A 625 16.01 -27.27 -7.34
C GLU A 625 17.08 -26.82 -6.34
N ASP A 626 17.64 -27.78 -5.61
CA ASP A 626 18.93 -27.70 -4.91
C ASP A 626 20.04 -27.63 -5.97
N ARG A 627 19.89 -26.79 -6.99
CA ARG A 627 21.06 -26.08 -7.47
C ARG A 627 21.45 -25.20 -6.30
N PRO A 628 22.70 -25.26 -5.80
CA PRO A 628 23.23 -24.21 -4.95
C PRO A 628 23.29 -22.94 -5.81
N GLU A 629 22.13 -22.33 -6.07
CA GLU A 629 21.98 -21.04 -6.70
C GLU A 629 22.78 -20.10 -5.80
N SER A 630 23.93 -19.68 -6.33
CA SER A 630 25.06 -19.13 -5.59
C SER A 630 24.62 -18.22 -4.44
N ARG A 631 24.82 -18.69 -3.21
CA ARG A 631 24.74 -17.85 -2.00
C ARG A 631 25.60 -16.60 -2.25
N GLY A 632 25.04 -15.42 -1.96
CA GLY A 632 25.74 -14.14 -2.10
C GLY A 632 25.89 -13.57 -3.52
N SER A 633 25.01 -13.90 -4.47
CA SER A 633 24.98 -13.19 -5.77
C SER A 633 24.40 -11.77 -5.65
N ASN A 634 25.08 -10.79 -6.25
CA ASN A 634 24.66 -9.39 -6.25
C ASN A 634 23.29 -9.22 -6.95
N GLY A 635 22.32 -8.62 -6.27
CA GLY A 635 20.93 -8.44 -6.75
C GLY A 635 19.99 -9.62 -6.50
N ARG A 636 20.41 -10.64 -5.75
CA ARG A 636 19.53 -11.76 -5.39
C ARG A 636 18.38 -11.30 -4.48
N VAL A 637 17.20 -11.87 -4.71
CA VAL A 637 16.04 -11.73 -3.82
C VAL A 637 16.12 -12.76 -2.70
N ILE A 638 16.10 -12.28 -1.46
CA ILE A 638 15.95 -13.08 -0.25
C ILE A 638 14.50 -12.94 0.20
N ARG A 639 13.77 -14.05 0.24
CA ARG A 639 12.35 -14.06 0.65
C ARG A 639 12.25 -14.32 2.15
N THR A 640 11.32 -13.65 2.80
CA THR A 640 11.01 -13.88 4.21
C THR A 640 9.81 -14.82 4.33
N VAL A 641 9.78 -15.62 5.41
CA VAL A 641 8.68 -16.56 5.69
C VAL A 641 7.44 -15.77 6.11
N HIS A 642 7.64 -14.83 7.03
CA HIS A 642 6.62 -13.90 7.47
C HIS A 642 6.78 -12.56 6.77
N PRO A 643 5.72 -11.75 6.70
CA PRO A 643 5.83 -10.45 6.09
C PRO A 643 6.78 -9.55 6.92
N ALA A 644 7.80 -9.03 6.27
CA ALA A 644 8.78 -8.13 6.84
C ALA A 644 8.16 -6.72 6.98
N VAL A 645 8.14 -6.22 8.21
CA VAL A 645 7.72 -4.86 8.54
C VAL A 645 8.86 -3.88 8.23
N TRP A 646 10.10 -4.28 8.49
CA TRP A 646 11.29 -3.47 8.21
C TRP A 646 12.52 -4.35 8.07
N VAL A 647 13.42 -3.93 7.18
CA VAL A 647 14.75 -4.54 7.01
C VAL A 647 15.73 -3.42 6.74
N GLY A 648 16.87 -3.45 7.42
CA GLY A 648 17.94 -2.51 7.14
C GLY A 648 19.18 -2.79 7.98
N HIS A 649 20.25 -2.08 7.65
CA HIS A 649 21.49 -2.16 8.38
C HIS A 649 21.34 -1.53 9.76
N VAL A 650 21.93 -2.18 10.77
CA VAL A 650 22.15 -1.63 12.12
C VAL A 650 23.63 -1.49 12.44
N GLY A 651 24.47 -2.14 11.64
CA GLY A 651 25.93 -2.06 11.69
C GLY A 651 26.56 -2.40 10.34
N PRO A 652 27.90 -2.37 10.23
CA PRO A 652 28.64 -2.68 9.00
C PRO A 652 28.39 -4.09 8.43
N ALA A 653 28.14 -5.06 9.30
CA ALA A 653 27.89 -6.46 8.94
C ALA A 653 26.50 -6.95 9.38
N ASP A 654 25.73 -6.12 10.08
CA ASP A 654 24.51 -6.53 10.77
C ASP A 654 23.27 -5.95 10.07
N LEU A 655 22.31 -6.83 9.76
CA LEU A 655 20.98 -6.46 9.29
C LEU A 655 19.96 -6.80 10.39
N LEU A 656 19.04 -5.87 10.66
CA LEU A 656 17.88 -6.14 11.49
C LEU A 656 16.68 -6.44 10.58
N LEU A 657 16.10 -7.62 10.78
CA LEU A 657 14.86 -8.07 10.14
C LEU A 657 13.74 -8.06 11.18
N LEU A 658 12.75 -7.17 10.99
CA LEU A 658 11.54 -7.12 11.80
C LEU A 658 10.39 -7.76 11.03
N GLU A 659 9.95 -8.93 11.48
CA GLU A 659 8.82 -9.65 10.89
C GLU A 659 7.57 -9.53 11.77
N LYS A 660 6.39 -9.64 11.16
CA LYS A 660 5.16 -9.89 11.90
C LYS A 660 4.65 -11.30 11.56
N PRO A 661 4.72 -12.26 12.50
CA PRO A 661 4.16 -13.60 12.28
C PRO A 661 2.69 -13.49 11.94
N TRP A 662 2.33 -13.93 10.74
CA TRP A 662 0.98 -13.72 10.22
C TRP A 662 -0.05 -14.63 10.88
N GLU A 663 0.37 -15.81 11.29
CA GLU A 663 -0.48 -16.76 12.01
C GLU A 663 -1.00 -16.17 13.32
N GLU A 664 -0.17 -15.40 14.04
CA GLU A 664 -0.61 -14.67 15.24
C GLU A 664 -1.66 -13.61 14.91
N VAL A 665 -1.54 -12.94 13.75
CA VAL A 665 -2.52 -11.93 13.31
C VAL A 665 -3.85 -12.61 13.02
N LEU A 666 -3.83 -13.75 12.32
CA LEU A 666 -5.04 -14.53 12.04
C LEU A 666 -5.66 -15.11 13.32
N ALA A 667 -4.85 -15.58 14.26
CA ALA A 667 -5.33 -16.09 15.55
C ALA A 667 -5.98 -15.01 16.43
N ALA A 668 -5.65 -13.74 16.22
CA ALA A 668 -6.30 -12.62 16.88
C ALA A 668 -7.66 -12.23 16.26
N LEU A 669 -7.99 -12.74 15.08
CA LEU A 669 -9.29 -12.54 14.43
C LEU A 669 -10.31 -13.57 14.93
N PRO A 670 -11.62 -13.24 14.89
CA PRO A 670 -12.66 -14.24 15.11
C PRO A 670 -12.50 -15.42 14.15
N PRO A 671 -12.76 -16.66 14.58
CA PRO A 671 -12.58 -17.84 13.74
C PRO A 671 -13.49 -17.75 12.49
N PRO A 672 -13.02 -18.19 11.32
CA PRO A 672 -13.83 -18.18 10.10
C PRO A 672 -15.00 -19.16 10.24
N LEU A 673 -16.13 -18.83 9.62
CA LEU A 673 -17.32 -19.71 9.62
C LEU A 673 -17.01 -21.10 9.03
N LEU A 674 -16.19 -21.13 7.98
CA LEU A 674 -15.78 -22.35 7.30
C LEU A 674 -14.25 -22.47 7.33
N THR A 675 -13.75 -23.45 8.07
CA THR A 675 -12.34 -23.84 8.05
C THR A 675 -12.06 -24.75 6.85
N GLN A 676 -11.00 -24.46 6.09
CA GLN A 676 -10.56 -25.37 5.03
C GLN A 676 -10.04 -26.66 5.68
N ARG A 677 -10.54 -27.83 5.25
CA ARG A 677 -10.08 -29.13 5.76
C ARG A 677 -8.68 -29.52 5.25
N TYR A 678 -8.13 -28.79 4.28
CA TYR A 678 -6.80 -29.04 3.71
C TYR A 678 -6.08 -27.71 3.44
N GLY A 679 -4.90 -27.52 4.07
CA GLY A 679 -4.00 -26.38 3.88
C GLY A 679 -4.10 -25.31 4.96
N MET A 680 -3.13 -25.28 5.88
CA MET A 680 -2.68 -24.04 6.55
C MET A 680 -1.57 -23.40 5.71
#